data_AF-A0A6N7AW96-F1
#
_entry.id   AF-A0A6N7AW96-F1
#
_cell.length_a   1.000
_cell.length_b   1.000
_cell.length_c   1.000
_cell.angle_alpha   90.00
_cell.angle_beta   90.00
_cell.angle_gamma   90.00
#
_symmetry.space_group_name_H-M   'P 1'
#
loop_
_entity.id
_entity.type
_entity.pdbx_description
1 polymer ?
#
loop_
_entity_poly.entity_id
_entity_poly.type
_entity_poly.pdbx_seq_one_letter_code
_entity_poly.pdbx_strand_id
1 'polypeptide(L)'
;MGFRENIKRDYRAVFEKDPAARSSLEVILSYSGFHAIFLHRINHILRNAGVPVLPRLLSQIGRFFTGIEIHPAAKIGPGFFIDHGMGVVIGETAEIGENCLLYQGVTLGGTGKEKGKRHPTLGNNVTVGAGAKILGAITIGNNAVIGANSVILKPVPDNSICVGVPGRVTRKKVIRMTTEEGLVELYDYFPDPVSEKLKELESHIDTISKRIDTLEKSEKQGGRMRIYNTLAGEKEDFIPLVKDRVNMYVCGVTVYDNCHIGHARSAIVFDVIQRYLKYKGFNVKFVRNFTDIDDKIINRAKKEGIPWDEVARKYTEEFYNDMDSLGVARADIEPKATEHIKEIIDIVKGLIDKGYAYEKDSSIYFEVNKFHEYGKLSKRDKEDMIAGARVEVDERKKDPMDFALWKASKEGEPFWESPWGKGRPGWHIECTAMSIKHLAESFDIHGGGADLIFPHHENEIAQSEAFTGKPFVKYWVHNGFITIDKEKMSKSLGNFFTIKEVLDRYDPEVVRFFLLSTHYRSPIEFSDEQLKEAEVSIDRYYTTLIRIADFSGNGDVKDKTSGIEKTFEGVVNSFKEKFQAAMDDDFNTALALGHIFELIRETNRFLDSRPSGQKPSELISKAKELLSEAGGVLNIFRRAPDEWQSALMKSKKIQLTGQDVLNKIKEREEARQKKDWAASDAIRKELDEKGIILEDKKDGTDWKIKVG
;
A
#
# COMPACT_ATOMS: atom_id res chain seq x y z
N MET A 1 27.55 -77.34 22.31
CA MET A 1 26.34 -78.18 22.23
C MET A 1 26.46 -79.12 21.05
N GLY A 2 25.99 -80.35 21.20
CA GLY A 2 26.01 -81.36 20.14
C GLY A 2 24.97 -81.10 19.05
N PHE A 3 25.19 -81.61 17.84
CA PHE A 3 24.25 -81.51 16.70
C PHE A 3 22.81 -81.88 17.07
N ARG A 4 22.64 -82.93 17.89
CA ARG A 4 21.32 -83.39 18.40
C ARG A 4 20.63 -82.37 19.30
N GLU A 5 21.37 -81.65 20.13
CA GLU A 5 20.80 -80.64 21.05
C GLU A 5 20.31 -79.41 20.29
N ASN A 6 21.07 -78.97 19.28
CA ASN A 6 20.68 -77.84 18.45
C ASN A 6 19.40 -78.12 17.67
N ILE A 7 19.28 -79.29 17.04
CA ILE A 7 18.05 -79.70 16.32
C ILE A 7 16.88 -79.79 17.29
N LYS A 8 17.08 -80.35 18.49
CA LYS A 8 16.03 -80.43 19.51
C LYS A 8 15.54 -79.03 19.93
N ARG A 9 16.45 -78.05 20.03
CA ARG A 9 16.09 -76.65 20.32
C ARG A 9 15.35 -75.98 19.17
N ASP A 10 15.78 -76.17 17.92
CA ASP A 10 15.05 -75.60 16.77
C ASP A 10 13.66 -76.22 16.62
N TYR A 11 13.56 -77.54 16.83
CA TYR A 11 12.29 -78.26 16.82
C TYR A 11 11.33 -77.73 17.88
N ARG A 12 11.81 -77.48 19.11
CA ARG A 12 11.00 -76.88 20.18
C ARG A 12 10.59 -75.44 19.85
N ALA A 13 11.49 -74.66 19.23
CA ALA A 13 11.19 -73.29 18.86
C ALA A 13 9.99 -73.16 17.92
N VAL A 14 9.69 -74.18 17.11
CA VAL A 14 8.47 -74.22 16.28
C VAL A 14 7.21 -74.17 17.16
N PHE A 15 7.11 -75.02 18.18
CA PHE A 15 5.95 -75.04 19.08
C PHE A 15 5.87 -73.82 19.99
N GLU A 16 7.01 -73.24 20.36
CA GLU A 16 7.05 -72.05 21.23
C GLU A 16 6.63 -70.77 20.49
N LYS A 17 6.84 -70.70 19.17
CA LYS A 17 6.68 -69.47 18.39
C LYS A 17 5.55 -69.52 17.36
N ASP A 18 5.09 -70.70 16.97
CA ASP A 18 3.95 -70.86 16.09
C ASP A 18 2.80 -71.59 16.83
N PRO A 19 1.72 -70.87 17.20
CA PRO A 19 0.57 -71.49 17.87
C PRO A 19 -0.20 -72.47 16.96
N ALA A 20 0.07 -72.48 15.65
CA ALA A 20 -0.53 -73.43 14.71
C ALA A 20 0.15 -74.81 14.74
N ALA A 21 1.32 -74.97 15.37
CA ALA A 21 2.02 -76.24 15.47
C ALA A 21 1.32 -77.18 16.48
N ARG A 22 0.56 -78.15 15.99
CA ARG A 22 -0.29 -79.03 16.85
C ARG A 22 0.32 -80.39 17.15
N SER A 23 1.21 -80.90 16.30
CA SER A 23 1.80 -82.24 16.49
C SER A 23 3.24 -82.37 15.99
N SER A 24 3.98 -83.31 16.58
CA SER A 24 5.37 -83.60 16.21
C SER A 24 5.54 -84.06 14.77
N LEU A 25 4.60 -84.88 14.28
CA LEU A 25 4.65 -85.44 12.95
C LEU A 25 4.42 -84.35 11.89
N GLU A 26 3.53 -83.41 12.18
CA GLU A 26 3.27 -82.23 11.34
C GLU A 26 4.54 -81.38 11.20
N VAL A 27 5.17 -80.98 12.31
CA VAL A 27 6.41 -80.16 12.25
C VAL A 27 7.52 -80.86 11.45
N ILE A 28 7.70 -82.17 11.64
CA ILE A 28 8.73 -82.93 10.92
C ILE A 28 8.43 -83.08 9.43
N LEU A 29 7.16 -83.09 9.01
CA LEU A 29 6.78 -83.37 7.62
C LEU A 29 6.40 -82.13 6.80
N SER A 30 5.91 -81.05 7.42
CA SER A 30 5.32 -79.92 6.69
C SER A 30 5.96 -78.55 6.96
N TYR A 31 6.82 -78.39 7.96
CA TYR A 31 7.43 -77.08 8.25
C TYR A 31 8.70 -76.86 7.44
N SER A 32 8.55 -76.14 6.32
CA SER A 32 9.65 -75.82 5.39
C SER A 32 10.81 -75.07 6.07
N GLY A 33 10.52 -74.20 7.03
CA GLY A 33 11.52 -73.52 7.85
C GLY A 33 12.40 -74.49 8.64
N PHE A 34 11.79 -75.47 9.32
CA PHE A 34 12.51 -76.49 10.08
C PHE A 34 13.35 -77.39 9.15
N HIS A 35 12.81 -77.79 8.00
CA HIS A 35 13.56 -78.58 7.00
C HIS A 35 14.79 -77.83 6.49
N ALA A 36 14.65 -76.55 6.16
CA ALA A 36 15.75 -75.73 5.67
C ALA A 36 16.87 -75.61 6.72
N ILE A 37 16.51 -75.40 7.99
CA ILE A 37 17.47 -75.32 9.10
C ILE A 37 18.15 -76.67 9.33
N PHE A 38 17.39 -77.77 9.33
CA PHE A 38 17.93 -79.12 9.50
C PHE A 38 18.96 -79.46 8.42
N LEU A 39 18.61 -79.23 7.15
CA LEU A 39 19.52 -79.41 6.01
C LEU A 39 20.74 -78.48 6.11
N HIS A 40 20.54 -77.22 6.51
CA HIS A 40 21.66 -76.29 6.73
C HIS A 40 22.62 -76.82 7.79
N ARG A 41 22.15 -77.35 8.92
CA ARG A 41 23.05 -77.89 9.97
C ARG A 41 23.90 -79.06 9.46
N ILE A 42 23.32 -79.95 8.66
CA ILE A 42 24.08 -81.03 8.00
C ILE A 42 25.11 -80.43 7.04
N ASN A 43 24.70 -79.50 6.18
CA ASN A 43 25.58 -78.86 5.20
C ASN A 43 26.71 -78.08 5.87
N HIS A 44 26.44 -77.42 6.99
CA HIS A 44 27.43 -76.68 7.77
C HIS A 44 28.49 -77.63 8.37
N ILE A 45 28.07 -78.79 8.89
CA ILE A 45 29.01 -79.81 9.38
C ILE A 45 29.86 -80.37 8.24
N LEU A 46 29.25 -80.76 7.12
CA LEU A 46 29.98 -81.28 5.96
C LEU A 46 30.99 -80.25 5.44
N ARG A 47 30.61 -78.97 5.40
CA ARG A 47 31.49 -77.87 5.02
C ARG A 47 32.67 -77.73 5.98
N ASN A 48 32.42 -77.75 7.29
CA ASN A 48 33.47 -77.63 8.30
C ASN A 48 34.39 -78.88 8.34
N ALA A 49 33.89 -80.03 7.90
CA ALA A 49 34.69 -81.24 7.68
C ALA A 49 35.52 -81.21 6.38
N GLY A 50 35.50 -80.09 5.64
CA GLY A 50 36.28 -79.90 4.42
C GLY A 50 35.66 -80.49 3.15
N VAL A 51 34.40 -80.95 3.20
CA VAL A 51 33.70 -81.47 2.01
C VAL A 51 33.47 -80.33 1.01
N PRO A 52 33.87 -80.46 -0.27
CA PRO A 52 33.99 -79.33 -1.18
C PRO A 52 32.63 -78.84 -1.72
N VAL A 53 32.22 -79.25 -2.92
CA VAL A 53 31.05 -78.67 -3.63
C VAL A 53 29.71 -79.14 -3.05
N LEU A 54 29.69 -80.33 -2.45
CA LEU A 54 28.48 -81.02 -2.02
C LEU A 54 27.58 -80.19 -1.06
N PRO A 55 28.09 -79.53 -0.01
CA PRO A 55 27.25 -78.71 0.87
C PRO A 55 26.53 -77.57 0.15
N ARG A 56 27.17 -76.97 -0.88
CA ARG A 56 26.56 -75.87 -1.65
C ARG A 56 25.49 -76.40 -2.60
N LEU A 57 25.71 -77.56 -3.22
CA LEU A 57 24.70 -78.23 -4.04
C LEU A 57 23.46 -78.62 -3.21
N LEU A 58 23.67 -79.23 -2.05
CA LEU A 58 22.58 -79.60 -1.13
C LEU A 58 21.82 -78.37 -0.62
N SER A 59 22.50 -77.24 -0.39
CA SER A 59 21.85 -75.96 -0.06
C SER A 59 20.93 -75.46 -1.18
N GLN A 60 21.30 -75.64 -2.46
CA GLN A 60 20.43 -75.29 -3.60
C GLN A 60 19.24 -76.22 -3.75
N ILE A 61 19.42 -77.52 -3.50
CA ILE A 61 18.31 -78.48 -3.46
C ILE A 61 17.35 -78.12 -2.32
N GLY A 62 17.88 -77.82 -1.12
CA GLY A 62 17.08 -77.35 0.00
C GLY A 62 16.28 -76.09 -0.33
N ARG A 63 16.90 -75.11 -1.02
CA ARG A 63 16.23 -73.90 -1.52
C ARG A 63 15.08 -74.24 -2.47
N PHE A 64 15.28 -75.17 -3.39
CA PHE A 64 14.23 -75.55 -4.36
C PHE A 64 12.98 -76.09 -3.66
N PHE A 65 13.14 -76.93 -2.63
CA PHE A 65 12.01 -77.52 -1.91
C PHE A 65 11.37 -76.60 -0.86
N THR A 66 12.17 -75.73 -0.22
CA THR A 66 11.69 -74.94 0.93
C THR A 66 11.42 -73.47 0.58
N GLY A 67 11.96 -72.97 -0.53
CA GLY A 67 11.95 -71.54 -0.86
C GLY A 67 12.92 -70.68 -0.04
N ILE A 68 13.72 -71.29 0.85
CA ILE A 68 14.65 -70.61 1.75
C ILE A 68 16.09 -70.86 1.28
N GLU A 69 16.85 -69.80 1.02
CA GLU A 69 18.28 -69.91 0.72
C GLU A 69 19.12 -69.64 1.97
N ILE A 70 19.77 -70.68 2.50
CA ILE A 70 20.78 -70.55 3.56
C ILE A 70 22.13 -71.00 3.04
N HIS A 71 23.11 -70.09 3.03
CA HIS A 71 24.46 -70.45 2.64
C HIS A 71 25.10 -71.43 3.66
N PRO A 72 25.79 -72.52 3.25
CA PRO A 72 26.36 -73.50 4.17
C PRO A 72 27.35 -72.93 5.19
N ALA A 73 28.04 -71.84 4.86
CA ALA A 73 29.03 -71.21 5.73
C ALA A 73 28.43 -70.24 6.78
N ALA A 74 27.15 -69.87 6.67
CA ALA A 74 26.50 -69.03 7.66
C ALA A 74 26.51 -69.73 9.02
N LYS A 75 26.68 -68.97 10.11
CA LYS A 75 26.66 -69.54 11.47
C LYS A 75 25.32 -69.24 12.11
N ILE A 76 24.61 -70.28 12.53
CA ILE A 76 23.26 -70.17 13.08
C ILE A 76 23.20 -70.85 14.45
N GLY A 77 22.90 -70.06 15.48
CA GLY A 77 22.69 -70.51 16.85
C GLY A 77 21.48 -71.46 16.98
N PRO A 78 21.35 -72.16 18.13
CA PRO A 78 20.20 -73.00 18.44
C PRO A 78 18.91 -72.19 18.69
N GLY A 79 17.76 -72.81 18.47
CA GLY A 79 16.44 -72.21 18.69
C GLY A 79 16.01 -71.25 17.57
N PHE A 80 16.69 -71.31 16.42
CA PHE A 80 16.37 -70.47 15.29
C PHE A 80 15.07 -70.96 14.64
N PHE A 81 14.15 -70.06 14.39
CA PHE A 81 12.87 -70.38 13.75
C PHE A 81 12.66 -69.49 12.53
N ILE A 82 12.25 -70.10 11.42
CA ILE A 82 11.83 -69.38 10.22
C ILE A 82 10.36 -69.70 10.00
N ASP A 83 9.53 -68.68 10.16
CA ASP A 83 8.08 -68.78 9.95
C ASP A 83 7.73 -68.37 8.52
N HIS A 84 6.88 -69.16 7.86
CA HIS A 84 6.46 -68.99 6.47
C HIS A 84 7.61 -68.69 5.47
N GLY A 85 8.80 -69.27 5.65
CA GLY A 85 10.08 -68.78 5.10
C GLY A 85 10.29 -68.57 3.59
N MET A 86 9.28 -68.64 2.75
CA MET A 86 9.40 -68.37 1.32
C MET A 86 10.13 -67.04 1.04
N GLY A 87 11.18 -67.11 0.21
CA GLY A 87 11.97 -65.94 -0.18
C GLY A 87 12.96 -65.45 0.87
N VAL A 88 13.19 -66.19 1.96
CA VAL A 88 14.25 -65.86 2.93
C VAL A 88 15.63 -66.16 2.33
N VAL A 89 16.55 -65.20 2.45
CA VAL A 89 17.92 -65.29 1.93
C VAL A 89 18.92 -64.96 3.04
N ILE A 90 19.75 -65.94 3.40
CA ILE A 90 20.82 -65.82 4.40
C ILE A 90 22.17 -66.03 3.73
N GLY A 91 22.96 -64.96 3.68
CA GLY A 91 24.23 -64.95 2.97
C GLY A 91 25.40 -65.62 3.71
N GLU A 92 26.50 -65.81 2.98
CA GLU A 92 27.65 -66.63 3.38
C GLU A 92 28.27 -66.32 4.73
N THR A 93 28.43 -65.04 5.05
CA THR A 93 29.10 -64.59 6.28
C THR A 93 28.12 -64.10 7.33
N ALA A 94 26.83 -64.42 7.19
CA ALA A 94 25.82 -64.07 8.17
C ALA A 94 26.03 -64.88 9.46
N GLU A 95 25.85 -64.22 10.59
CA GLU A 95 25.91 -64.85 11.91
C GLU A 95 24.61 -64.55 12.64
N ILE A 96 23.91 -65.58 13.10
CA ILE A 96 22.62 -65.49 13.77
C ILE A 96 22.77 -66.09 15.17
N GLY A 97 22.44 -65.30 16.19
CA GLY A 97 22.45 -65.72 17.59
C GLY A 97 21.36 -66.73 17.93
N GLU A 98 21.20 -67.00 19.23
CA GLU A 98 20.22 -67.96 19.72
C GLU A 98 18.78 -67.42 19.65
N ASN A 99 17.82 -68.33 19.51
CA ASN A 99 16.39 -68.05 19.64
C ASN A 99 15.86 -66.94 18.71
N CYS A 100 16.49 -66.71 17.55
CA CYS A 100 16.00 -65.71 16.59
C CYS A 100 14.77 -66.21 15.82
N LEU A 101 13.99 -65.27 15.29
CA LEU A 101 12.80 -65.51 14.46
C LEU A 101 12.88 -64.69 13.17
N LEU A 102 12.79 -65.36 12.02
CA LEU A 102 12.72 -64.72 10.72
C LEU A 102 11.40 -65.06 10.03
N TYR A 103 10.72 -64.06 9.49
CA TYR A 103 9.52 -64.24 8.66
C TYR A 103 9.86 -64.32 7.17
N GLN A 104 8.85 -64.56 6.33
CA GLN A 104 8.98 -64.65 4.86
C GLN A 104 9.67 -63.43 4.24
N GLY A 105 10.40 -63.64 3.13
CA GLY A 105 11.01 -62.56 2.34
C GLY A 105 12.13 -61.79 3.03
N VAL A 106 12.63 -62.24 4.18
CA VAL A 106 13.74 -61.58 4.88
C VAL A 106 15.06 -61.81 4.14
N THR A 107 15.82 -60.75 3.93
CA THR A 107 17.16 -60.81 3.32
C THR A 107 18.24 -60.35 4.29
N LEU A 108 19.15 -61.26 4.65
CA LEU A 108 20.41 -60.96 5.34
C LEU A 108 21.53 -60.87 4.29
N GLY A 109 21.63 -59.72 3.65
CA GLY A 109 22.41 -59.49 2.44
C GLY A 109 23.76 -58.80 2.70
N GLY A 110 24.68 -58.95 1.75
CA GLY A 110 25.96 -58.26 1.79
C GLY A 110 25.94 -56.94 1.03
N THR A 111 26.70 -55.95 1.49
CA THR A 111 26.97 -54.71 0.74
C THR A 111 28.36 -54.77 0.14
N GLY A 112 28.50 -54.54 -1.17
CA GLY A 112 29.80 -54.49 -1.87
C GLY A 112 30.35 -55.85 -2.36
N LYS A 113 31.54 -55.81 -3.00
CA LYS A 113 32.23 -56.97 -3.61
C LYS A 113 33.48 -57.44 -2.83
N GLU A 114 33.69 -56.91 -1.64
CA GLU A 114 34.90 -57.17 -0.84
C GLU A 114 34.94 -58.60 -0.27
N LYS A 115 36.16 -59.15 -0.12
CA LYS A 115 36.39 -60.48 0.48
C LYS A 115 36.46 -60.34 2.01
N GLY A 116 35.51 -60.92 2.74
CA GLY A 116 35.47 -60.88 4.22
C GLY A 116 34.05 -60.94 4.81
N LYS A 117 33.91 -60.51 6.07
CA LYS A 117 32.59 -60.33 6.71
C LYS A 117 31.85 -59.19 5.99
N ARG A 118 30.73 -59.53 5.36
CA ARG A 118 29.93 -58.60 4.54
C ARG A 118 28.43 -58.66 4.81
N HIS A 119 27.96 -59.72 5.45
CA HIS A 119 26.58 -59.94 5.84
C HIS A 119 26.39 -59.60 7.33
N PRO A 120 25.15 -59.35 7.78
CA PRO A 120 24.89 -58.90 9.14
C PRO A 120 25.14 -59.98 10.21
N THR A 121 25.29 -59.51 11.45
CA THR A 121 25.28 -60.32 12.67
C THR A 121 24.02 -60.00 13.46
N LEU A 122 23.18 -61.00 13.72
CA LEU A 122 22.03 -60.89 14.63
C LEU A 122 22.43 -61.41 16.02
N GLY A 123 22.15 -60.62 17.06
CA GLY A 123 22.27 -61.03 18.45
C GLY A 123 21.25 -62.10 18.84
N ASN A 124 21.08 -62.34 20.14
CA ASN A 124 20.12 -63.32 20.65
C ASN A 124 18.70 -62.74 20.73
N ASN A 125 17.69 -63.61 20.58
CA ASN A 125 16.26 -63.25 20.66
C ASN A 125 15.85 -62.13 19.69
N VAL A 126 16.44 -62.11 18.49
CA VAL A 126 16.10 -61.11 17.46
C VAL A 126 14.93 -61.59 16.62
N THR A 127 13.92 -60.75 16.45
CA THR A 127 12.79 -61.00 15.56
C THR A 127 12.88 -60.09 14.34
N VAL A 128 12.81 -60.67 13.15
CA VAL A 128 12.88 -59.93 11.87
C VAL A 128 11.59 -60.16 11.09
N GLY A 129 10.79 -59.09 11.01
CA GLY A 129 9.49 -59.09 10.35
C GLY A 129 9.56 -59.33 8.84
N ALA A 130 8.41 -59.74 8.29
CA ALA A 130 8.30 -60.15 6.90
C ALA A 130 8.83 -59.09 5.92
N GLY A 131 9.60 -59.52 4.92
CA GLY A 131 10.12 -58.66 3.87
C GLY A 131 11.20 -57.68 4.30
N ALA A 132 11.75 -57.76 5.51
CA ALA A 132 12.83 -56.87 5.95
C ALA A 132 14.17 -57.20 5.27
N LYS A 133 14.99 -56.18 4.99
CA LYS A 133 16.31 -56.30 4.36
C LYS A 133 17.36 -55.73 5.31
N ILE A 134 18.24 -56.58 5.81
CA ILE A 134 19.36 -56.20 6.68
C ILE A 134 20.63 -56.39 5.86
N LEU A 135 21.28 -55.29 5.49
CA LEU A 135 22.33 -55.30 4.50
C LEU A 135 23.65 -54.79 5.08
N GLY A 136 24.73 -55.52 4.81
CA GLY A 136 26.09 -55.14 5.18
C GLY A 136 26.58 -55.80 6.47
N ALA A 137 27.86 -55.58 6.79
CA ALA A 137 28.51 -56.10 7.99
C ALA A 137 28.12 -55.29 9.24
N ILE A 138 26.82 -55.26 9.54
CA ILE A 138 26.24 -54.54 10.68
C ILE A 138 25.75 -55.51 11.75
N THR A 139 25.74 -55.05 13.00
CA THR A 139 25.27 -55.84 14.13
C THR A 139 23.88 -55.36 14.56
N ILE A 140 22.96 -56.32 14.72
CA ILE A 140 21.67 -56.14 15.35
C ILE A 140 21.78 -56.68 16.77
N GLY A 141 21.51 -55.83 17.76
CA GLY A 141 21.65 -56.14 19.17
C GLY A 141 20.67 -57.20 19.68
N ASN A 142 20.89 -57.67 20.90
CA ASN A 142 20.04 -58.66 21.55
C ASN A 142 18.63 -58.11 21.81
N ASN A 143 17.61 -58.97 21.78
CA ASN A 143 16.21 -58.63 22.01
C ASN A 143 15.69 -57.51 21.08
N ALA A 144 16.26 -57.38 19.89
CA ALA A 144 15.84 -56.38 18.92
C ALA A 144 14.71 -56.90 18.03
N VAL A 145 13.80 -56.01 17.65
CA VAL A 145 12.71 -56.31 16.71
C VAL A 145 12.86 -55.43 15.47
N ILE A 146 13.00 -56.06 14.32
CA ILE A 146 13.03 -55.37 13.03
C ILE A 146 11.63 -55.46 12.42
N GLY A 147 11.00 -54.30 12.18
CA GLY A 147 9.66 -54.24 11.61
C GLY A 147 9.59 -54.76 10.18
N ALA A 148 8.41 -55.23 9.77
CA ALA A 148 8.17 -55.70 8.40
C ALA A 148 8.57 -54.65 7.35
N ASN A 149 9.07 -55.12 6.21
CA ASN A 149 9.53 -54.31 5.07
C ASN A 149 10.65 -53.29 5.35
N SER A 150 11.23 -53.28 6.55
CA SER A 150 12.27 -52.31 6.91
C SER A 150 13.58 -52.58 6.19
N VAL A 151 14.36 -51.52 5.91
CA VAL A 151 15.69 -51.63 5.29
C VAL A 151 16.75 -51.14 6.27
N ILE A 152 17.48 -52.07 6.88
CA ILE A 152 18.45 -51.79 7.93
C ILE A 152 19.85 -51.74 7.32
N LEU A 153 20.45 -50.55 7.34
CA LEU A 153 21.78 -50.26 6.79
C LEU A 153 22.79 -49.85 7.86
N LYS A 154 22.36 -49.76 9.14
CA LYS A 154 23.17 -49.32 10.26
C LYS A 154 22.98 -50.25 11.46
N PRO A 155 23.97 -50.38 12.37
CA PRO A 155 23.83 -51.19 13.57
C PRO A 155 22.62 -50.79 14.42
N VAL A 156 21.95 -51.78 15.00
CA VAL A 156 20.76 -51.61 15.84
C VAL A 156 21.13 -52.00 17.28
N PRO A 157 20.92 -51.15 18.30
CA PRO A 157 21.26 -51.47 19.68
C PRO A 157 20.41 -52.59 20.30
N ASP A 158 20.87 -53.15 21.41
CA ASP A 158 20.09 -54.09 22.24
C ASP A 158 18.76 -53.49 22.71
N ASN A 159 17.74 -54.34 22.88
CA ASN A 159 16.40 -54.01 23.39
C ASN A 159 15.71 -52.87 22.61
N SER A 160 15.81 -52.89 21.28
CA SER A 160 15.29 -51.81 20.45
C SER A 160 14.43 -52.32 19.29
N ILE A 161 13.50 -51.47 18.87
CA ILE A 161 12.66 -51.71 17.70
C ILE A 161 13.18 -50.82 16.57
N CYS A 162 13.32 -51.38 15.37
CA CYS A 162 13.78 -50.65 14.19
C CYS A 162 12.81 -50.83 13.03
N VAL A 163 12.27 -49.72 12.51
CA VAL A 163 11.23 -49.70 11.48
C VAL A 163 11.55 -48.68 10.38
N GLY A 164 11.07 -48.93 9.16
CA GLY A 164 11.08 -47.97 8.04
C GLY A 164 12.17 -48.20 6.99
N VAL A 165 12.19 -47.33 5.97
CA VAL A 165 13.11 -47.36 4.82
C VAL A 165 13.66 -45.94 4.58
N PRO A 166 14.93 -45.64 4.94
CA PRO A 166 15.85 -46.48 5.70
C PRO A 166 15.39 -46.64 7.16
N GLY A 167 15.66 -47.80 7.76
CA GLY A 167 15.24 -48.16 9.11
C GLY A 167 15.84 -47.24 10.17
N ARG A 168 14.99 -46.80 11.10
CA ARG A 168 15.37 -45.95 12.23
C ARG A 168 15.02 -46.64 13.53
N VAL A 169 15.93 -46.54 14.50
CA VAL A 169 15.70 -47.07 15.85
C VAL A 169 14.66 -46.20 16.54
N THR A 170 13.52 -46.77 16.90
CA THR A 170 12.50 -46.11 17.71
C THR A 170 12.74 -46.51 19.17
N ARG A 171 13.04 -45.52 20.03
CA ARG A 171 13.14 -45.76 21.49
C ARG A 171 11.80 -45.46 22.13
N LYS A 172 11.23 -46.44 22.84
CA LYS A 172 10.45 -46.28 24.09
C LYS A 172 10.32 -47.63 24.80
N LYS A 173 10.34 -47.59 26.14
CA LYS A 173 10.47 -48.72 27.10
C LYS A 173 9.67 -49.96 26.70
N VAL A 174 10.35 -51.10 26.54
CA VAL A 174 9.72 -52.42 26.69
C VAL A 174 9.54 -52.65 28.19
N ILE A 175 8.31 -52.68 28.70
CA ILE A 175 8.04 -53.17 30.04
C ILE A 175 7.82 -54.68 29.92
N ARG A 176 8.78 -55.47 30.43
CA ARG A 176 8.63 -56.92 30.57
C ARG A 176 8.05 -57.20 31.95
N MET A 177 6.86 -57.81 31.99
CA MET A 177 6.28 -58.34 33.23
C MET A 177 6.20 -59.86 33.15
N THR A 178 6.58 -60.52 34.24
CA THR A 178 6.42 -61.97 34.39
C THR A 178 5.06 -62.22 35.04
N THR A 179 4.18 -62.95 34.37
CA THR A 179 2.90 -63.43 34.93
C THR A 179 2.95 -64.95 35.12
N GLU A 180 1.97 -65.53 35.82
CA GLU A 180 1.91 -66.99 36.07
C GLU A 180 1.84 -67.84 34.78
N GLU A 181 1.48 -67.24 33.65
CA GLU A 181 1.35 -67.89 32.34
C GLU A 181 2.54 -67.63 31.39
N GLY A 182 3.53 -66.82 31.78
CA GLY A 182 4.73 -66.55 30.99
C GLY A 182 5.14 -65.07 30.92
N LEU A 183 6.02 -64.75 29.97
CA LEU A 183 6.57 -63.41 29.77
C LEU A 183 5.66 -62.62 28.82
N VAL A 184 5.08 -61.51 29.27
CA VAL A 184 4.20 -60.65 28.46
C VAL A 184 4.93 -59.36 28.08
N GLU A 185 4.99 -59.05 26.77
CA GLU A 185 5.57 -57.82 26.22
C GLU A 185 4.46 -56.87 25.72
N LEU A 186 4.37 -55.67 26.31
CA LEU A 186 3.44 -54.60 25.89
C LEU A 186 4.17 -53.57 25.02
N TYR A 187 3.63 -53.30 23.83
CA TYR A 187 4.17 -52.32 22.87
C TYR A 187 3.39 -51.00 22.95
N ASP A 188 4.09 -49.90 23.26
CA ASP A 188 3.52 -48.55 23.25
C ASP A 188 3.47 -48.01 21.82
N TYR A 189 2.30 -47.50 21.41
CA TYR A 189 1.92 -46.80 20.18
C TYR A 189 3.01 -46.55 19.10
N PHE A 190 2.77 -46.99 17.86
CA PHE A 190 3.64 -46.71 16.70
C PHE A 190 3.59 -45.21 16.32
N PRO A 191 4.69 -44.43 16.45
CA PRO A 191 4.70 -43.06 15.99
C PRO A 191 4.83 -43.01 14.45
N ASP A 192 4.01 -42.18 13.80
CA ASP A 192 4.13 -41.83 12.39
C ASP A 192 4.97 -40.55 12.22
N PRO A 193 6.27 -40.67 11.88
CA PRO A 193 7.15 -39.52 11.72
C PRO A 193 6.76 -38.61 10.55
N VAL A 194 5.91 -39.08 9.62
CA VAL A 194 5.37 -38.24 8.53
C VAL A 194 4.29 -37.34 9.07
N SER A 195 3.35 -37.87 9.86
CA SER A 195 2.28 -37.08 10.50
C SER A 195 2.84 -35.96 11.38
N GLU A 196 3.88 -36.23 12.17
CA GLU A 196 4.51 -35.21 13.01
C GLU A 196 5.17 -34.09 12.18
N LYS A 197 5.83 -34.44 11.07
CA LYS A 197 6.44 -33.43 10.19
C LYS A 197 5.41 -32.61 9.41
N LEU A 198 4.27 -33.19 9.06
CA LEU A 198 3.17 -32.46 8.42
C LEU A 198 2.57 -31.42 9.37
N LYS A 199 2.38 -31.75 10.66
CA LYS A 199 1.92 -30.78 11.67
C LYS A 199 2.90 -29.62 11.87
N GLU A 200 4.20 -29.91 11.83
CA GLU A 200 5.24 -28.87 11.94
C GLU A 200 5.25 -27.94 10.71
N LEU A 201 5.04 -28.49 9.51
CA LEU A 201 4.88 -27.72 8.27
C LEU A 201 3.61 -26.86 8.29
N GLU A 202 2.49 -27.41 8.74
CA GLU A 202 1.22 -26.69 8.87
C GLU A 202 1.36 -25.48 9.81
N SER A 203 2.03 -25.66 10.94
CA SER A 203 2.33 -24.56 11.88
C SER A 203 3.26 -23.49 11.27
N HIS A 204 4.25 -23.89 10.48
CA HIS A 204 5.11 -22.95 9.76
C HIS A 204 4.35 -22.17 8.67
N ILE A 205 3.47 -22.84 7.92
CA ILE A 205 2.62 -22.21 6.91
C ILE A 205 1.70 -21.18 7.57
N ASP A 206 1.04 -21.52 8.69
CA ASP A 206 0.19 -20.58 9.43
C ASP A 206 0.96 -19.35 9.92
N THR A 207 2.20 -19.54 10.38
CA THR A 207 3.09 -18.44 10.81
C THR A 207 3.48 -17.54 9.64
N ILE A 208 3.80 -18.11 8.48
CA ILE A 208 4.13 -17.35 7.27
C ILE A 208 2.89 -16.60 6.77
N SER A 209 1.71 -17.23 6.73
CA SER A 209 0.45 -16.59 6.33
C SER A 209 0.11 -15.39 7.23
N LYS A 210 0.22 -15.52 8.55
CA LYS A 210 0.02 -14.39 9.48
C LYS A 210 1.01 -13.24 9.25
N ARG A 211 2.25 -13.57 8.89
CA ARG A 211 3.28 -12.58 8.58
C ARG A 211 3.04 -11.91 7.23
N ILE A 212 2.58 -12.66 6.23
CA ILE A 212 2.09 -12.12 4.95
C ILE A 212 0.89 -11.20 5.20
N ASP A 213 -0.13 -11.61 5.95
CA ASP A 213 -1.27 -10.75 6.31
C ASP A 213 -0.85 -9.45 7.00
N THR A 214 0.18 -9.52 7.87
CA THR A 214 0.71 -8.34 8.57
C THR A 214 1.48 -7.44 7.62
N LEU A 215 2.28 -8.02 6.72
CA LEU A 215 3.03 -7.29 5.69
C LEU A 215 2.10 -6.69 4.64
N GLU A 216 1.08 -7.40 4.18
CA GLU A 216 0.02 -6.90 3.30
C GLU A 216 -0.78 -5.78 3.98
N LYS A 217 -1.07 -5.90 5.29
CA LYS A 217 -1.67 -4.80 6.07
C LYS A 217 -0.73 -3.58 6.17
N SER A 218 0.59 -3.79 6.22
CA SER A 218 1.60 -2.71 6.23
C SER A 218 1.87 -2.13 4.84
N GLU A 219 1.79 -2.91 3.76
CA GLU A 219 1.86 -2.44 2.38
C GLU A 219 0.59 -1.67 2.00
N LYS A 220 -0.57 -2.11 2.50
CA LYS A 220 -1.83 -1.33 2.49
C LYS A 220 -1.75 -0.05 3.30
N GLN A 221 -0.76 0.18 4.17
CA GLN A 221 -0.54 1.50 4.75
C GLN A 221 0.11 2.49 3.76
N GLY A 222 0.60 2.02 2.61
CA GLY A 222 0.82 2.83 1.41
C GLY A 222 -0.43 3.04 0.54
N GLY A 223 -1.58 2.47 0.93
CA GLY A 223 -2.88 2.56 0.28
C GLY A 223 -3.99 3.03 1.25
N ARG A 224 -3.73 4.13 1.97
CA ARG A 224 -4.79 4.83 2.75
C ARG A 224 -5.42 5.99 2.00
N MET A 225 -4.67 6.61 1.08
CA MET A 225 -5.15 7.74 0.29
C MET A 225 -5.62 7.25 -1.07
N ARG A 226 -6.82 7.68 -1.46
CA ARG A 226 -7.41 7.45 -2.77
C ARG A 226 -7.56 8.77 -3.49
N ILE A 227 -7.30 8.81 -4.78
CA ILE A 227 -7.51 10.01 -5.59
C ILE A 227 -8.33 9.65 -6.81
N TYR A 228 -9.20 10.56 -7.24
CA TYR A 228 -9.95 10.36 -8.46
C TYR A 228 -9.06 10.58 -9.67
N ASN A 229 -8.89 9.52 -10.47
CA ASN A 229 -8.12 9.58 -11.69
C ASN A 229 -9.07 9.77 -12.87
N THR A 230 -8.98 10.93 -13.52
CA THR A 230 -9.83 11.27 -14.68
C THR A 230 -9.67 10.25 -15.80
N LEU A 231 -8.46 9.68 -15.96
CA LEU A 231 -8.19 8.65 -16.96
C LEU A 231 -8.92 7.33 -16.65
N ALA A 232 -9.00 6.92 -15.38
CA ALA A 232 -9.73 5.72 -14.99
C ALA A 232 -11.25 5.95 -14.88
N GLY A 233 -11.66 7.19 -14.55
CA GLY A 233 -13.05 7.53 -14.27
C GLY A 233 -13.51 7.16 -12.86
N GLU A 234 -12.60 6.74 -11.98
CA GLU A 234 -12.90 6.32 -10.60
C GLU A 234 -11.81 6.74 -9.60
N LYS A 235 -12.06 6.52 -8.30
CA LYS A 235 -11.06 6.73 -7.24
C LYS A 235 -10.13 5.53 -7.18
N GLU A 236 -8.83 5.75 -7.37
CA GLU A 236 -7.79 4.72 -7.29
C GLU A 236 -6.93 4.93 -6.05
N ASP A 237 -6.30 3.86 -5.56
CA ASP A 237 -5.29 3.98 -4.50
C ASP A 237 -4.11 4.81 -5.02
N PHE A 238 -3.69 5.80 -4.24
CA PHE A 238 -2.55 6.63 -4.58
C PHE A 238 -1.24 5.95 -4.22
N ILE A 239 -0.52 5.49 -5.24
CA ILE A 239 0.77 4.83 -5.13
C ILE A 239 1.73 5.56 -6.08
N PRO A 240 2.73 6.31 -5.59
CA PRO A 240 3.67 6.99 -6.46
C PRO A 240 4.52 6.01 -7.27
N LEU A 241 5.02 6.44 -8.43
CA LEU A 241 5.93 5.71 -9.30
C LEU A 241 7.26 5.39 -8.60
N VAL A 242 7.73 6.32 -7.76
CA VAL A 242 8.90 6.14 -6.90
C VAL A 242 8.46 6.30 -5.45
N LYS A 243 8.79 5.30 -4.61
CA LYS A 243 8.43 5.31 -3.19
C LYS A 243 8.81 6.65 -2.53
N ASP A 244 7.87 7.21 -1.77
CA ASP A 244 8.00 8.45 -1.00
C ASP A 244 8.26 9.73 -1.82
N ARG A 245 8.22 9.68 -3.16
CA ARG A 245 8.41 10.83 -4.06
C ARG A 245 7.20 11.05 -4.94
N VAL A 246 6.76 12.30 -5.07
CA VAL A 246 5.65 12.68 -5.96
C VAL A 246 6.08 13.78 -6.90
N ASN A 247 6.12 13.48 -8.19
CA ASN A 247 6.33 14.44 -9.26
C ASN A 247 4.97 14.92 -9.78
N MET A 248 4.68 16.21 -9.58
CA MET A 248 3.40 16.82 -9.94
C MET A 248 3.62 17.96 -10.93
N TYR A 249 2.91 17.92 -12.06
CA TYR A 249 2.82 19.02 -13.02
C TYR A 249 1.40 19.59 -13.02
N VAL A 250 1.24 20.91 -13.00
CA VAL A 250 -0.07 21.56 -13.14
C VAL A 250 0.03 22.63 -14.20
N CYS A 251 -0.84 22.57 -15.20
CA CYS A 251 -0.93 23.61 -16.22
C CYS A 251 -1.21 24.97 -15.58
N GLY A 252 -0.34 25.94 -15.85
CA GLY A 252 -0.50 27.30 -15.36
C GLY A 252 -1.39 28.15 -16.27
N VAL A 253 -1.15 29.47 -16.24
CA VAL A 253 -1.97 30.44 -16.98
C VAL A 253 -1.25 30.97 -18.21
N THR A 254 -2.04 31.36 -19.22
CA THR A 254 -1.57 32.25 -20.28
C THR A 254 -1.53 33.68 -19.74
N VAL A 255 -0.35 34.31 -19.73
CA VAL A 255 -0.12 35.62 -19.08
C VAL A 255 -0.43 36.78 -20.03
N TYR A 256 -1.71 36.99 -20.34
CA TYR A 256 -2.19 38.06 -21.22
C TYR A 256 -3.22 39.00 -20.57
N ASP A 257 -3.65 38.71 -19.34
CA ASP A 257 -4.69 39.47 -18.65
C ASP A 257 -4.69 39.17 -17.14
N ASN A 258 -5.45 39.96 -16.38
CA ASN A 258 -5.65 39.73 -14.95
C ASN A 258 -6.27 38.36 -14.66
N CYS A 259 -5.92 37.79 -13.52
CA CYS A 259 -6.50 36.52 -13.08
C CYS A 259 -7.92 36.69 -12.54
N HIS A 260 -8.74 35.66 -12.78
CA HIS A 260 -10.10 35.58 -12.26
C HIS A 260 -10.24 34.47 -11.22
N ILE A 261 -11.37 34.43 -10.53
CA ILE A 261 -11.65 33.47 -9.45
C ILE A 261 -11.51 32.00 -9.93
N GLY A 262 -11.77 31.71 -11.20
CA GLY A 262 -11.45 30.40 -11.79
C GLY A 262 -9.97 29.98 -11.69
N HIS A 263 -9.03 30.91 -11.93
CA HIS A 263 -7.59 30.65 -11.77
C HIS A 263 -7.23 30.50 -10.30
N ALA A 264 -7.80 31.33 -9.42
CA ALA A 264 -7.62 31.21 -7.97
C ALA A 264 -8.03 29.82 -7.48
N ARG A 265 -9.17 29.30 -7.94
CA ARG A 265 -9.63 27.95 -7.57
C ARG A 265 -8.63 26.88 -7.93
N SER A 266 -8.16 26.87 -9.18
CA SER A 266 -7.16 25.88 -9.60
C SER A 266 -5.89 25.98 -8.76
N ALA A 267 -5.35 27.19 -8.61
CA ALA A 267 -4.13 27.43 -7.85
C ALA A 267 -4.25 27.02 -6.36
N ILE A 268 -5.37 27.33 -5.70
CA ILE A 268 -5.63 26.96 -4.30
C ILE A 268 -5.80 25.45 -4.14
N VAL A 269 -6.50 24.78 -5.06
CA VAL A 269 -6.69 23.32 -5.02
C VAL A 269 -5.34 22.61 -5.07
N PHE A 270 -4.49 22.96 -6.04
CA PHE A 270 -3.18 22.31 -6.18
C PHE A 270 -2.19 22.74 -5.09
N ASP A 271 -2.34 23.93 -4.51
CA ASP A 271 -1.64 24.33 -3.29
C ASP A 271 -2.00 23.44 -2.10
N VAL A 272 -3.29 23.16 -1.88
CA VAL A 272 -3.73 22.24 -0.82
C VAL A 272 -3.25 20.82 -1.06
N ILE A 273 -3.31 20.34 -2.31
CA ILE A 273 -2.81 19.00 -2.68
C ILE A 273 -1.32 18.88 -2.34
N GLN A 274 -0.47 19.83 -2.77
CA GLN A 274 0.96 19.74 -2.42
C GLN A 274 1.22 19.82 -0.92
N ARG A 275 0.47 20.66 -0.18
CA ARG A 275 0.61 20.82 1.26
C ARG A 275 0.23 19.54 1.99
N TYR A 276 -0.85 18.89 1.56
CA TYR A 276 -1.31 17.64 2.15
C TYR A 276 -0.34 16.48 1.85
N LEU A 277 0.15 16.38 0.61
CA LEU A 277 1.17 15.39 0.26
C LEU A 277 2.45 15.58 1.09
N LYS A 278 2.94 16.82 1.25
CA LYS A 278 4.06 17.15 2.13
C LYS A 278 3.74 16.82 3.60
N TYR A 279 2.53 17.09 4.07
CA TYR A 279 2.05 16.72 5.42
C TYR A 279 2.04 15.20 5.66
N LYS A 280 1.73 14.41 4.63
CA LYS A 280 1.81 12.94 4.66
C LYS A 280 3.23 12.38 4.59
N GLY A 281 4.25 13.25 4.44
CA GLY A 281 5.65 12.88 4.41
C GLY A 281 6.23 12.60 3.02
N PHE A 282 5.48 12.88 1.94
CA PHE A 282 6.01 12.74 0.58
C PHE A 282 6.99 13.87 0.24
N ASN A 283 8.05 13.52 -0.48
CA ASN A 283 8.91 14.50 -1.15
C ASN A 283 8.27 14.90 -2.48
N VAL A 284 7.57 16.03 -2.48
CA VAL A 284 6.84 16.55 -3.64
C VAL A 284 7.74 17.47 -4.46
N LYS A 285 7.90 17.17 -5.75
CA LYS A 285 8.44 18.09 -6.76
C LYS A 285 7.29 18.62 -7.60
N PHE A 286 6.92 19.87 -7.37
CA PHE A 286 5.82 20.56 -8.02
C PHE A 286 6.31 21.50 -9.12
N VAL A 287 5.79 21.33 -10.34
CA VAL A 287 6.08 22.16 -11.50
C VAL A 287 4.79 22.81 -12.01
N ARG A 288 4.82 24.12 -12.28
CA ARG A 288 3.71 24.86 -12.89
C ARG A 288 4.23 25.84 -13.93
N ASN A 289 3.85 25.69 -15.19
CA ASN A 289 4.38 26.56 -16.24
C ASN A 289 3.72 27.95 -16.29
N PHE A 290 4.34 28.84 -17.04
CA PHE A 290 3.69 30.02 -17.61
C PHE A 290 3.72 29.91 -19.14
N THR A 291 2.55 30.04 -19.77
CA THR A 291 2.49 30.24 -21.22
C THR A 291 2.69 31.72 -21.49
N ASP A 292 3.93 32.09 -21.78
CA ASP A 292 4.40 33.45 -22.03
C ASP A 292 4.53 33.79 -23.52
N ILE A 293 4.06 32.89 -24.39
CA ILE A 293 3.87 33.11 -25.82
C ILE A 293 2.57 32.46 -26.28
N ASP A 294 1.62 33.25 -26.80
CA ASP A 294 0.36 32.75 -27.37
C ASP A 294 -0.29 33.83 -28.25
N ASP A 295 -1.23 33.42 -29.11
CA ASP A 295 -2.07 34.32 -29.91
C ASP A 295 -2.72 35.41 -29.04
N LYS A 296 -3.19 35.07 -27.83
CA LYS A 296 -3.81 36.02 -26.90
C LYS A 296 -2.82 37.09 -26.40
N ILE A 297 -1.57 36.73 -26.16
CA ILE A 297 -0.51 37.65 -25.70
C ILE A 297 -0.16 38.61 -26.83
N ILE A 298 0.03 38.10 -28.05
CA ILE A 298 0.34 38.92 -29.23
C ILE A 298 -0.80 39.92 -29.51
N ASN A 299 -2.05 39.47 -29.43
CA ASN A 299 -3.20 40.33 -29.64
C ASN A 299 -3.34 41.40 -28.53
N ARG A 300 -3.06 41.03 -27.28
CA ARG A 300 -3.03 41.97 -26.16
C ARG A 300 -1.93 43.01 -26.32
N ALA A 301 -0.74 42.60 -26.72
CA ALA A 301 0.40 43.48 -26.99
C ALA A 301 0.05 44.54 -28.04
N LYS A 302 -0.56 44.13 -29.14
CA LYS A 302 -1.08 45.04 -30.18
C LYS A 302 -2.11 46.03 -29.64
N LYS A 303 -2.99 45.58 -28.73
CA LYS A 303 -4.04 46.42 -28.13
C LYS A 303 -3.48 47.44 -27.12
N GLU A 304 -2.50 47.05 -26.32
CA GLU A 304 -1.89 47.91 -25.30
C GLU A 304 -0.74 48.78 -25.85
N GLY A 305 -0.25 48.49 -27.06
CA GLY A 305 0.84 49.24 -27.67
C GLY A 305 2.21 48.99 -27.03
N ILE A 306 2.38 47.86 -26.34
CA ILE A 306 3.62 47.45 -25.67
C ILE A 306 4.13 46.12 -26.24
N PRO A 307 5.44 45.80 -26.11
CA PRO A 307 6.00 44.51 -26.52
C PRO A 307 5.32 43.30 -25.87
N TRP A 308 5.25 42.18 -26.59
CA TRP A 308 4.57 40.96 -26.12
C TRP A 308 5.24 40.34 -24.89
N ASP A 309 6.55 40.45 -24.77
CA ASP A 309 7.33 39.98 -23.62
C ASP A 309 7.13 40.89 -22.39
N GLU A 310 6.81 42.17 -22.61
CA GLU A 310 6.43 43.09 -21.54
C GLU A 310 5.01 42.79 -21.04
N VAL A 311 4.07 42.47 -21.94
CA VAL A 311 2.73 41.94 -21.56
C VAL A 311 2.88 40.69 -20.69
N ALA A 312 3.67 39.72 -21.15
CA ALA A 312 3.87 38.48 -20.41
C ALA A 312 4.46 38.73 -19.02
N ARG A 313 5.52 39.56 -18.91
CA ARG A 313 6.12 39.92 -17.61
C ARG A 313 5.14 40.61 -16.68
N LYS A 314 4.43 41.64 -17.17
CA LYS A 314 3.42 42.38 -16.40
C LYS A 314 2.36 41.44 -15.80
N TYR A 315 1.79 40.56 -16.62
CA TYR A 315 0.73 39.66 -16.16
C TYR A 315 1.25 38.48 -15.35
N THR A 316 2.51 38.07 -15.51
CA THR A 316 3.18 37.15 -14.57
C THR A 316 3.33 37.79 -13.19
N GLU A 317 3.74 39.05 -13.10
CA GLU A 317 3.82 39.79 -11.83
C GLU A 317 2.44 39.97 -11.19
N GLU A 318 1.41 40.30 -11.98
CA GLU A 318 0.03 40.37 -11.47
C GLU A 318 -0.47 39.03 -10.96
N PHE A 319 -0.16 37.93 -11.67
CA PHE A 319 -0.47 36.58 -11.19
C PHE A 319 0.18 36.33 -9.82
N TYR A 320 1.45 36.68 -9.65
CA TYR A 320 2.12 36.51 -8.37
C TYR A 320 1.48 37.33 -7.25
N ASN A 321 1.15 38.60 -7.49
CA ASN A 321 0.48 39.45 -6.51
C ASN A 321 -0.88 38.89 -6.08
N ASP A 322 -1.67 38.42 -7.04
CA ASP A 322 -2.99 37.82 -6.77
C ASP A 322 -2.86 36.51 -5.97
N MET A 323 -1.94 35.63 -6.37
CA MET A 323 -1.73 34.33 -5.74
C MET A 323 -1.11 34.46 -4.33
N ASP A 324 -0.20 35.41 -4.13
CA ASP A 324 0.40 35.72 -2.82
C ASP A 324 -0.65 36.23 -1.85
N SER A 325 -1.55 37.11 -2.33
CA SER A 325 -2.67 37.61 -1.54
C SER A 325 -3.56 36.47 -1.03
N LEU A 326 -3.75 35.43 -1.85
CA LEU A 326 -4.53 34.22 -1.52
C LEU A 326 -3.72 33.14 -0.76
N GLY A 327 -2.46 33.43 -0.41
CA GLY A 327 -1.58 32.51 0.31
C GLY A 327 -1.20 31.24 -0.47
N VAL A 328 -1.22 31.29 -1.80
CA VAL A 328 -0.80 30.17 -2.65
C VAL A 328 0.74 30.08 -2.63
N ALA A 329 1.30 28.93 -2.26
CA ALA A 329 2.74 28.76 -2.31
C ALA A 329 3.25 28.66 -3.76
N ARG A 330 4.50 29.07 -3.98
CA ARG A 330 5.20 28.89 -5.26
C ARG A 330 5.36 27.40 -5.58
N ALA A 331 5.36 27.08 -6.87
CA ALA A 331 5.83 25.77 -7.32
C ALA A 331 7.36 25.69 -7.17
N ASP A 332 7.92 24.48 -7.11
CA ASP A 332 9.38 24.30 -7.01
C ASP A 332 10.08 24.72 -8.31
N ILE A 333 9.40 24.59 -9.45
CA ILE A 333 9.87 25.06 -10.76
C ILE A 333 8.69 25.70 -11.51
N GLU A 334 8.92 26.90 -12.05
CA GLU A 334 7.93 27.63 -12.85
C GLU A 334 8.45 27.93 -14.26
N PRO A 335 8.50 26.91 -15.16
CA PRO A 335 9.12 27.06 -16.47
C PRO A 335 8.27 27.92 -17.41
N LYS A 336 8.94 28.66 -18.30
CA LYS A 336 8.29 29.45 -19.36
C LYS A 336 8.43 28.75 -20.70
N ALA A 337 7.40 28.85 -21.54
CA ALA A 337 7.43 28.27 -22.89
C ALA A 337 8.58 28.82 -23.73
N THR A 338 8.86 30.13 -23.64
CA THR A 338 9.97 30.78 -24.38
C THR A 338 11.36 30.29 -23.99
N GLU A 339 11.53 29.72 -22.80
CA GLU A 339 12.81 29.19 -22.30
C GLU A 339 13.05 27.72 -22.70
N HIS A 340 12.05 27.05 -23.31
CA HIS A 340 12.06 25.61 -23.62
C HIS A 340 11.87 25.30 -25.11
N ILE A 341 12.15 26.28 -25.98
CA ILE A 341 11.97 26.15 -27.43
C ILE A 341 12.82 25.03 -28.03
N LYS A 342 14.02 24.79 -27.50
CA LYS A 342 14.88 23.71 -27.97
C LYS A 342 14.22 22.35 -27.72
N GLU A 343 13.77 22.09 -26.49
CA GLU A 343 13.07 20.87 -26.12
C GLU A 343 11.81 20.66 -26.97
N ILE A 344 11.04 21.73 -27.22
CA ILE A 344 9.86 21.68 -28.09
C ILE A 344 10.25 21.24 -29.52
N ILE A 345 11.25 21.89 -30.12
CA ILE A 345 11.71 21.54 -31.48
C ILE A 345 12.19 20.08 -31.54
N ASP A 346 12.91 19.61 -30.52
CA ASP A 346 13.42 18.24 -30.48
C ASP A 346 12.28 17.20 -30.38
N ILE A 347 11.23 17.48 -29.61
CA ILE A 347 10.04 16.63 -29.55
C ILE A 347 9.30 16.62 -30.89
N VAL A 348 9.11 17.79 -31.51
CA VAL A 348 8.41 17.89 -32.81
C VAL A 348 9.18 17.13 -33.90
N LYS A 349 10.52 17.22 -33.94
CA LYS A 349 11.33 16.39 -34.84
C LYS A 349 11.09 14.91 -34.59
N GLY A 350 11.15 14.46 -33.33
CA GLY A 350 10.92 13.06 -32.99
C GLY A 350 9.52 12.56 -33.37
N LEU A 351 8.50 13.42 -33.27
CA LEU A 351 7.14 13.10 -33.72
C LEU A 351 7.03 12.98 -35.25
N ILE A 352 7.75 13.81 -36.00
CA ILE A 352 7.85 13.70 -37.47
C ILE A 352 8.57 12.40 -37.86
N ASP A 353 9.72 12.12 -37.24
CA ASP A 353 10.53 10.93 -37.54
C ASP A 353 9.77 9.63 -37.25
N LYS A 354 8.92 9.63 -36.22
CA LYS A 354 8.01 8.52 -35.88
C LYS A 354 6.73 8.47 -36.71
N GLY A 355 6.52 9.46 -37.58
CA GLY A 355 5.38 9.54 -38.49
C GLY A 355 4.07 10.03 -37.86
N TYR A 356 4.07 10.57 -36.64
CA TYR A 356 2.89 11.13 -35.96
C TYR A 356 2.62 12.59 -36.27
N ALA A 357 3.56 13.28 -36.94
CA ALA A 357 3.41 14.68 -37.33
C ALA A 357 3.73 14.88 -38.81
N TYR A 358 3.19 15.95 -39.40
CA TYR A 358 3.47 16.33 -40.78
C TYR A 358 3.60 17.85 -40.94
N GLU A 359 4.37 18.25 -41.94
CA GLU A 359 4.55 19.65 -42.33
C GLU A 359 3.54 20.06 -43.40
N LYS A 360 2.99 21.27 -43.24
CA LYS A 360 2.21 21.97 -44.25
C LYS A 360 2.42 23.48 -44.09
N ASP A 361 2.83 24.16 -45.17
CA ASP A 361 3.03 25.62 -45.21
C ASP A 361 3.88 26.15 -44.04
N SER A 362 5.03 25.50 -43.79
CA SER A 362 5.96 25.81 -42.69
C SER A 362 5.37 25.70 -41.27
N SER A 363 4.19 25.09 -41.14
CA SER A 363 3.57 24.73 -39.86
C SER A 363 3.58 23.20 -39.70
N ILE A 364 3.72 22.74 -38.47
CA ILE A 364 3.73 21.31 -38.13
C ILE A 364 2.47 20.96 -37.36
N TYR A 365 1.79 19.92 -37.81
CA TYR A 365 0.55 19.43 -37.21
C TYR A 365 0.74 17.99 -36.70
N PHE A 366 0.10 17.68 -35.57
CA PHE A 366 -0.03 16.32 -35.09
C PHE A 366 -1.17 15.62 -35.84
N GLU A 367 -0.92 14.41 -36.35
CA GLU A 367 -1.89 13.61 -37.10
C GLU A 367 -2.67 12.71 -36.14
N VAL A 368 -3.82 13.20 -35.67
CA VAL A 368 -4.60 12.56 -34.59
C VAL A 368 -5.00 11.12 -34.94
N ASN A 369 -5.32 10.86 -36.20
CA ASN A 369 -5.75 9.54 -36.66
C ASN A 369 -4.70 8.43 -36.53
N LYS A 370 -3.42 8.77 -36.42
CA LYS A 370 -2.35 7.79 -36.19
C LYS A 370 -2.22 7.38 -34.73
N PHE A 371 -2.78 8.16 -33.79
CA PHE A 371 -2.80 7.82 -32.38
C PHE A 371 -4.15 7.18 -32.01
N HIS A 372 -4.21 5.85 -32.06
CA HIS A 372 -5.47 5.11 -31.90
C HIS A 372 -6.15 5.27 -30.53
N GLU A 373 -5.39 5.66 -29.50
CA GLU A 373 -5.88 5.88 -28.13
C GLU A 373 -6.40 7.31 -27.89
N TYR A 374 -6.44 8.17 -28.92
CA TYR A 374 -6.89 9.55 -28.78
C TYR A 374 -8.33 9.63 -28.28
N GLY A 375 -8.57 10.38 -27.19
CA GLY A 375 -9.87 10.48 -26.53
C GLY A 375 -9.99 9.66 -25.24
N LYS A 376 -8.95 8.89 -24.88
CA LYS A 376 -8.98 8.04 -23.67
C LYS A 376 -9.12 8.82 -22.37
N LEU A 377 -8.68 10.07 -22.30
CA LEU A 377 -8.83 10.88 -21.09
C LEU A 377 -10.24 11.50 -21.00
N SER A 378 -10.70 12.10 -22.08
CA SER A 378 -11.98 12.80 -22.15
C SER A 378 -13.20 11.87 -22.26
N LYS A 379 -12.98 10.59 -22.59
CA LYS A 379 -14.03 9.58 -22.81
C LYS A 379 -15.03 9.97 -23.90
N ARG A 380 -14.59 10.78 -24.87
CA ARG A 380 -15.41 11.21 -26.00
C ARG A 380 -15.12 10.34 -27.21
N ASP A 381 -16.18 10.00 -27.95
CA ASP A 381 -16.03 9.37 -29.26
C ASP A 381 -15.67 10.44 -30.31
N LYS A 382 -15.02 10.03 -31.39
CA LYS A 382 -14.56 10.95 -32.46
C LYS A 382 -15.71 11.76 -33.07
N GLU A 383 -16.90 11.16 -33.20
CA GLU A 383 -18.10 11.80 -33.75
C GLU A 383 -18.57 12.97 -32.87
N ASP A 384 -18.60 12.79 -31.55
CA ASP A 384 -18.95 13.84 -30.57
C ASP A 384 -17.93 14.98 -30.56
N MET A 385 -16.64 14.65 -30.76
CA MET A 385 -15.57 15.65 -30.84
C MET A 385 -15.71 16.53 -32.08
N ILE A 386 -16.06 15.95 -33.24
CA ILE A 386 -16.25 16.68 -34.49
C ILE A 386 -17.52 17.55 -34.42
N ALA A 387 -18.62 17.04 -33.84
CA ALA A 387 -19.85 17.80 -33.68
C ALA A 387 -19.71 19.01 -32.73
N GLY A 388 -18.85 18.90 -31.71
CA GLY A 388 -18.53 19.98 -30.77
C GLY A 388 -17.51 21.01 -31.29
N ALA A 389 -16.71 20.65 -32.30
CA ALA A 389 -15.71 21.52 -32.90
C ALA A 389 -16.37 22.56 -33.83
N ARG A 390 -16.91 23.65 -33.24
CA ARG A 390 -17.27 24.88 -33.98
C ARG A 390 -16.03 25.62 -34.49
N VAL A 391 -15.17 24.96 -35.27
CA VAL A 391 -13.92 25.53 -35.78
C VAL A 391 -14.07 25.77 -37.28
N GLU A 392 -13.71 26.97 -37.75
CA GLU A 392 -13.50 27.21 -39.18
C GLU A 392 -12.51 26.16 -39.72
N VAL A 393 -12.89 25.45 -40.77
CA VAL A 393 -12.07 24.38 -41.34
C VAL A 393 -10.76 25.01 -41.86
N ASP A 394 -9.66 24.77 -41.16
CA ASP A 394 -8.32 25.13 -41.64
C ASP A 394 -7.93 24.12 -42.72
N GLU A 395 -8.03 24.51 -43.99
CA GLU A 395 -7.76 23.67 -45.17
C GLU A 395 -6.34 23.08 -45.19
N ARG A 396 -5.43 23.59 -44.36
CA ARG A 396 -4.07 23.05 -44.22
C ARG A 396 -4.02 21.73 -43.46
N LYS A 397 -5.05 21.43 -42.65
CA LYS A 397 -5.11 20.19 -41.88
C LYS A 397 -5.65 19.05 -42.73
N LYS A 398 -5.02 17.89 -42.64
CA LYS A 398 -5.53 16.64 -43.25
C LYS A 398 -6.84 16.20 -42.58
N ASP A 399 -6.95 16.42 -41.28
CA ASP A 399 -8.15 16.13 -40.48
C ASP A 399 -8.51 17.35 -39.61
N PRO A 400 -9.80 17.73 -39.48
CA PRO A 400 -10.22 18.83 -38.61
C PRO A 400 -9.73 18.74 -37.16
N MET A 401 -9.52 17.52 -36.65
CA MET A 401 -9.05 17.24 -35.29
C MET A 401 -7.54 17.44 -35.12
N ASP A 402 -6.76 17.48 -36.21
CA ASP A 402 -5.33 17.72 -36.15
C ASP A 402 -5.04 19.09 -35.50
N PHE A 403 -4.01 19.15 -34.68
CA PHE A 403 -3.65 20.37 -33.94
C PHE A 403 -2.20 20.76 -34.21
N ALA A 404 -1.93 22.07 -34.15
CA ALA A 404 -0.62 22.60 -34.43
C ALA A 404 0.37 22.28 -33.29
N LEU A 405 1.50 21.70 -33.65
CA LEU A 405 2.68 21.54 -32.81
C LEU A 405 3.61 22.76 -32.96
N TRP A 406 3.73 23.27 -34.19
CA TRP A 406 4.51 24.46 -34.52
C TRP A 406 3.75 25.30 -35.54
N LYS A 407 3.58 26.59 -35.26
CA LYS A 407 2.88 27.54 -36.13
C LYS A 407 3.90 28.43 -36.83
N ALA A 408 3.84 28.54 -38.14
CA ALA A 408 4.60 29.56 -38.88
C ALA A 408 4.21 30.97 -38.38
N SER A 409 5.20 31.81 -38.11
CA SER A 409 4.96 33.18 -37.62
C SER A 409 4.65 34.12 -38.78
N LYS A 410 3.69 35.03 -38.58
CA LYS A 410 3.39 36.10 -39.54
C LYS A 410 4.41 37.23 -39.42
N GLU A 411 4.46 38.10 -40.42
CA GLU A 411 5.31 39.30 -40.38
C GLU A 411 4.96 40.18 -39.17
N GLY A 412 5.97 40.56 -38.40
CA GLY A 412 5.82 41.34 -37.17
C GLY A 412 5.41 40.56 -35.92
N GLU A 413 5.18 39.25 -36.01
CA GLU A 413 4.97 38.39 -34.82
C GLU A 413 6.30 37.85 -34.26
N PRO A 414 6.39 37.57 -32.94
CA PRO A 414 7.52 36.85 -32.38
C PRO A 414 7.75 35.50 -33.05
N PHE A 415 9.02 35.13 -33.19
CA PHE A 415 9.42 33.87 -33.81
C PHE A 415 10.72 33.34 -33.21
N TRP A 416 10.92 32.04 -33.41
CA TRP A 416 12.18 31.34 -33.23
C TRP A 416 12.54 30.62 -34.53
N GLU A 417 13.84 30.46 -34.77
CA GLU A 417 14.35 29.68 -35.88
C GLU A 417 14.12 28.18 -35.60
N SER A 418 13.64 27.45 -36.60
CA SER A 418 13.41 26.01 -36.52
C SER A 418 13.77 25.34 -37.86
N PRO A 419 13.90 24.00 -37.92
CA PRO A 419 14.14 23.29 -39.17
C PRO A 419 13.07 23.54 -40.25
N TRP A 420 11.88 23.98 -39.86
CA TRP A 420 10.72 24.20 -40.73
C TRP A 420 10.51 25.69 -41.05
N GLY A 421 11.49 26.54 -40.69
CA GLY A 421 11.43 28.00 -40.84
C GLY A 421 11.02 28.72 -39.55
N LYS A 422 10.73 30.02 -39.68
CA LYS A 422 10.38 30.90 -38.56
C LYS A 422 8.99 30.60 -38.04
N GLY A 423 8.90 30.32 -36.75
CA GLY A 423 7.61 30.06 -36.12
C GLY A 423 7.64 30.10 -34.61
N ARG A 424 6.60 29.53 -34.01
CA ARG A 424 6.39 29.48 -32.57
C ARG A 424 5.65 28.20 -32.17
N PRO A 425 5.76 27.76 -30.91
CA PRO A 425 5.09 26.57 -30.46
C PRO A 425 3.56 26.67 -30.56
N GLY A 426 2.91 25.52 -30.74
CA GLY A 426 1.50 25.37 -30.43
C GLY A 426 1.28 25.25 -28.92
N TRP A 427 0.12 25.69 -28.43
CA TRP A 427 -0.17 25.76 -26.99
C TRP A 427 0.07 24.44 -26.23
N HIS A 428 -0.25 23.31 -26.86
CA HIS A 428 -0.16 22.00 -26.20
C HIS A 428 1.28 21.48 -26.04
N ILE A 429 2.14 21.70 -27.03
CA ILE A 429 3.50 21.12 -27.06
C ILE A 429 4.42 21.71 -25.99
N GLU A 430 4.09 22.90 -25.52
CA GLU A 430 4.78 23.58 -24.42
C GLU A 430 4.76 22.72 -23.15
N CYS A 431 3.58 22.30 -22.72
CA CYS A 431 3.40 21.54 -21.48
C CYS A 431 4.05 20.15 -21.58
N THR A 432 3.93 19.47 -22.73
CA THR A 432 4.66 18.22 -23.00
C THR A 432 6.17 18.40 -22.86
N ALA A 433 6.76 19.42 -23.48
CA ALA A 433 8.21 19.65 -23.43
C ALA A 433 8.69 20.00 -22.02
N MET A 434 8.01 20.93 -21.35
CA MET A 434 8.40 21.39 -20.02
C MET A 434 8.24 20.30 -18.95
N SER A 435 7.14 19.55 -18.97
CA SER A 435 6.90 18.47 -18.00
C SER A 435 7.92 17.34 -18.14
N ILE A 436 8.22 16.88 -19.36
CA ILE A 436 9.24 15.86 -19.62
C ILE A 436 10.63 16.33 -19.17
N LYS A 437 10.98 17.58 -19.47
CA LYS A 437 12.27 18.17 -19.11
C LYS A 437 12.49 18.21 -17.59
N HIS A 438 11.47 18.61 -16.85
CA HIS A 438 11.60 18.89 -15.41
C HIS A 438 11.24 17.72 -14.51
N LEU A 439 10.38 16.80 -14.92
CA LEU A 439 9.93 15.69 -14.10
C LEU A 439 10.51 14.36 -14.57
N ALA A 440 10.06 13.87 -15.74
CA ALA A 440 10.51 12.68 -16.44
C ALA A 440 9.55 12.41 -17.63
N GLU A 441 9.86 11.43 -18.47
CA GLU A 441 8.96 10.91 -19.52
C GLU A 441 7.64 10.33 -18.95
N SER A 442 7.65 9.89 -17.69
CA SER A 442 6.48 9.42 -16.95
C SER A 442 6.50 9.99 -15.53
N PHE A 443 5.39 10.56 -15.04
CA PHE A 443 5.31 11.12 -13.69
C PHE A 443 3.94 10.87 -13.01
N ASP A 444 3.84 11.25 -11.72
CA ASP A 444 2.75 10.83 -10.85
C ASP A 444 1.44 11.56 -11.12
N ILE A 445 1.42 12.89 -10.98
CA ILE A 445 0.18 13.69 -11.03
C ILE A 445 0.28 14.76 -12.11
N HIS A 446 -0.71 14.82 -12.99
CA HIS A 446 -0.94 15.97 -13.87
C HIS A 446 -2.27 16.63 -13.53
N GLY A 447 -2.23 17.94 -13.24
CA GLY A 447 -3.36 18.72 -12.78
C GLY A 447 -3.79 19.87 -13.70
N GLY A 448 -5.07 20.24 -13.63
CA GLY A 448 -5.58 21.45 -14.27
C GLY A 448 -7.08 21.68 -14.03
N GLY A 449 -7.65 22.71 -14.65
CA GLY A 449 -9.10 22.90 -14.69
C GLY A 449 -9.81 21.84 -15.53
N ALA A 450 -11.08 21.55 -15.26
CA ALA A 450 -11.86 20.58 -16.03
C ALA A 450 -12.01 20.94 -17.53
N ASP A 451 -11.82 22.21 -17.91
CA ASP A 451 -11.73 22.66 -19.31
C ASP A 451 -10.46 22.20 -20.01
N LEU A 452 -9.39 21.87 -19.28
CA LEU A 452 -8.15 21.39 -19.85
C LEU A 452 -8.19 19.90 -20.19
N ILE A 453 -9.15 19.12 -19.67
CA ILE A 453 -9.34 17.71 -20.04
C ILE A 453 -9.34 17.55 -21.56
N PHE A 454 -10.10 18.39 -22.26
CA PHE A 454 -10.16 18.42 -23.71
C PHE A 454 -10.26 19.85 -24.24
N PRO A 455 -9.44 20.23 -25.25
CA PRO A 455 -8.49 19.37 -25.96
C PRO A 455 -7.09 19.31 -25.32
N HIS A 456 -6.79 20.15 -24.31
CA HIS A 456 -5.41 20.42 -23.92
C HIS A 456 -4.64 19.18 -23.41
N HIS A 457 -5.09 18.56 -22.33
CA HIS A 457 -4.44 17.41 -21.72
C HIS A 457 -4.55 16.15 -22.60
N GLU A 458 -5.64 15.98 -23.36
CA GLU A 458 -5.74 14.91 -24.36
C GLU A 458 -4.64 15.03 -25.43
N ASN A 459 -4.37 16.24 -25.90
CA ASN A 459 -3.30 16.51 -26.86
C ASN A 459 -1.92 16.26 -26.25
N GLU A 460 -1.71 16.61 -24.98
CA GLU A 460 -0.45 16.35 -24.28
C GLU A 460 -0.18 14.85 -24.11
N ILE A 461 -1.20 14.05 -23.80
CA ILE A 461 -1.09 12.58 -23.79
C ILE A 461 -0.64 12.09 -25.17
N ALA A 462 -1.36 12.49 -26.22
CA ALA A 462 -1.06 12.05 -27.58
C ALA A 462 0.37 12.40 -28.01
N GLN A 463 0.83 13.62 -27.72
CA GLN A 463 2.19 14.06 -28.01
C GLN A 463 3.23 13.29 -27.21
N SER A 464 3.04 13.18 -25.90
CA SER A 464 4.04 12.63 -25.00
C SER A 464 4.18 11.12 -25.18
N GLU A 465 3.08 10.40 -25.34
CA GLU A 465 3.09 8.94 -25.50
C GLU A 465 3.54 8.54 -26.91
N ALA A 466 3.16 9.28 -27.96
CA ALA A 466 3.72 9.07 -29.30
C ALA A 466 5.23 9.35 -29.34
N PHE A 467 5.68 10.40 -28.64
CA PHE A 467 7.10 10.78 -28.59
C PHE A 467 7.94 9.82 -27.73
N THR A 468 7.44 9.31 -26.61
CA THR A 468 8.24 8.48 -25.67
C THR A 468 7.99 6.97 -25.84
N GLY A 469 6.82 6.57 -26.33
CA GLY A 469 6.36 5.18 -26.34
C GLY A 469 6.03 4.63 -24.95
N LYS A 470 5.87 5.49 -23.94
CA LYS A 470 5.58 5.14 -22.53
C LYS A 470 4.31 5.85 -22.06
N PRO A 471 3.61 5.31 -21.03
CA PRO A 471 2.52 6.04 -20.39
C PRO A 471 3.00 7.38 -19.83
N PHE A 472 2.29 8.47 -20.12
CA PHE A 472 2.76 9.81 -19.78
C PHE A 472 2.56 10.18 -18.30
N VAL A 473 1.35 9.95 -17.78
CA VAL A 473 0.94 10.38 -16.44
C VAL A 473 0.13 9.27 -15.78
N LYS A 474 0.42 8.98 -14.51
CA LYS A 474 -0.32 7.97 -13.75
C LYS A 474 -1.70 8.48 -13.30
N TYR A 475 -1.77 9.68 -12.73
CA TYR A 475 -2.99 10.23 -12.15
C TYR A 475 -3.33 11.62 -12.73
N TRP A 476 -4.49 11.72 -13.37
CA TRP A 476 -5.02 12.97 -13.94
C TRP A 476 -6.06 13.59 -13.00
N VAL A 477 -5.74 14.76 -12.44
CA VAL A 477 -6.53 15.43 -11.40
C VAL A 477 -7.11 16.74 -11.93
N HIS A 478 -8.43 16.90 -11.95
CA HIS A 478 -9.07 18.09 -12.50
C HIS A 478 -10.05 18.76 -11.54
N ASN A 479 -9.91 20.08 -11.36
CA ASN A 479 -10.85 20.86 -10.55
C ASN A 479 -12.10 21.27 -11.34
N GLY A 480 -13.24 21.32 -10.66
CA GLY A 480 -14.53 21.72 -11.22
C GLY A 480 -14.61 23.21 -11.57
N PHE A 481 -15.65 23.56 -12.32
CA PHE A 481 -15.90 24.93 -12.78
C PHE A 481 -16.45 25.84 -11.69
N ILE A 482 -16.32 27.14 -11.91
CA ILE A 482 -17.04 28.17 -11.17
C ILE A 482 -18.23 28.60 -12.00
N THR A 483 -19.41 28.65 -11.38
CA THR A 483 -20.66 29.07 -12.00
C THR A 483 -21.18 30.36 -11.35
N ILE A 484 -21.85 31.19 -12.14
CA ILE A 484 -22.56 32.40 -11.71
C ILE A 484 -23.95 32.33 -12.32
N ASP A 485 -24.98 32.41 -11.50
CA ASP A 485 -26.38 32.23 -11.88
C ASP A 485 -26.59 30.89 -12.62
N LYS A 486 -25.88 29.84 -12.17
CA LYS A 486 -25.83 28.50 -12.80
C LYS A 486 -25.21 28.45 -14.21
N GLU A 487 -24.69 29.56 -14.72
CA GLU A 487 -23.93 29.58 -15.97
C GLU A 487 -22.42 29.51 -15.69
N LYS A 488 -21.67 28.86 -16.59
CA LYS A 488 -20.20 28.79 -16.46
C LYS A 488 -19.62 30.21 -16.57
N MET A 489 -18.74 30.56 -15.64
CA MET A 489 -17.95 31.78 -15.73
C MET A 489 -17.05 31.75 -16.97
N SER A 490 -17.17 32.75 -17.84
CA SER A 490 -16.29 32.89 -19.01
C SER A 490 -16.12 34.34 -19.43
N LYS A 491 -14.95 34.67 -19.97
CA LYS A 491 -14.70 36.02 -20.54
C LYS A 491 -15.64 36.33 -21.70
N SER A 492 -16.03 35.32 -22.49
CA SER A 492 -16.94 35.47 -23.62
C SER A 492 -18.36 35.85 -23.22
N LEU A 493 -18.84 35.40 -22.06
CA LEU A 493 -20.15 35.77 -21.52
C LEU A 493 -20.11 37.07 -20.72
N GLY A 494 -18.93 37.64 -20.48
CA GLY A 494 -18.76 38.87 -19.69
C GLY A 494 -19.09 38.70 -18.19
N ASN A 495 -19.36 37.48 -17.73
CA ASN A 495 -19.80 37.16 -16.37
C ASN A 495 -18.65 36.72 -15.46
N PHE A 496 -17.45 37.30 -15.60
CA PHE A 496 -16.28 36.91 -14.79
C PHE A 496 -15.88 38.03 -13.83
N PHE A 497 -15.34 37.63 -12.67
CA PHE A 497 -14.76 38.55 -11.68
C PHE A 497 -13.27 38.27 -11.55
N THR A 498 -12.48 39.34 -11.64
CA THR A 498 -11.05 39.29 -11.33
C THR A 498 -10.84 39.04 -9.84
N ILE A 499 -9.66 38.52 -9.48
CA ILE A 499 -9.32 38.30 -8.06
C ILE A 499 -9.31 39.65 -7.33
N LYS A 500 -8.72 40.70 -7.92
CA LYS A 500 -8.68 42.06 -7.39
C LYS A 500 -10.07 42.60 -7.03
N GLU A 501 -11.05 42.51 -7.94
CA GLU A 501 -12.43 42.98 -7.70
C GLU A 501 -13.13 42.27 -6.53
N VAL A 502 -12.76 41.01 -6.26
CA VAL A 502 -13.30 40.26 -5.11
C VAL A 502 -12.56 40.65 -3.84
N LEU A 503 -11.23 40.80 -3.89
CA LEU A 503 -10.42 41.20 -2.74
C LEU A 503 -10.65 42.66 -2.29
N ASP A 504 -11.22 43.49 -3.15
CA ASP A 504 -11.68 44.84 -2.79
C ASP A 504 -12.89 44.83 -1.84
N ARG A 505 -13.60 43.69 -1.74
CA ARG A 505 -14.83 43.52 -0.94
C ARG A 505 -14.66 42.51 0.19
N TYR A 506 -13.85 41.48 -0.03
CA TYR A 506 -13.67 40.37 0.90
C TYR A 506 -12.20 40.15 1.22
N ASP A 507 -11.94 39.75 2.46
CA ASP A 507 -10.59 39.37 2.86
C ASP A 507 -10.12 38.10 2.10
N PRO A 508 -8.83 38.00 1.72
CA PRO A 508 -8.33 36.85 0.96
C PRO A 508 -8.55 35.47 1.61
N GLU A 509 -8.53 35.40 2.95
CA GLU A 509 -8.79 34.15 3.66
C GLU A 509 -10.25 33.71 3.52
N VAL A 510 -11.19 34.66 3.41
CA VAL A 510 -12.61 34.40 3.11
C VAL A 510 -12.76 33.77 1.74
N VAL A 511 -12.11 34.34 0.73
CA VAL A 511 -12.13 33.80 -0.64
C VAL A 511 -11.53 32.40 -0.69
N ARG A 512 -10.38 32.19 -0.01
CA ARG A 512 -9.74 30.88 0.06
C ARG A 512 -10.63 29.85 0.74
N PHE A 513 -11.19 30.18 1.90
CA PHE A 513 -12.11 29.30 2.62
C PHE A 513 -13.32 28.93 1.77
N PHE A 514 -13.94 29.92 1.12
CA PHE A 514 -15.08 29.71 0.24
C PHE A 514 -14.74 28.69 -0.87
N LEU A 515 -13.59 28.83 -1.52
CA LEU A 515 -13.15 27.92 -2.59
C LEU A 515 -12.84 26.50 -2.10
N LEU A 516 -12.53 26.33 -0.80
CA LEU A 516 -12.28 25.04 -0.16
C LEU A 516 -13.54 24.43 0.49
N SER A 517 -14.61 25.20 0.64
CA SER A 517 -15.87 24.77 1.27
C SER A 517 -16.62 23.71 0.46
N THR A 518 -16.30 23.60 -0.83
CA THR A 518 -16.86 22.64 -1.77
C THR A 518 -15.75 21.73 -2.29
N HIS A 519 -16.05 20.44 -2.47
CA HIS A 519 -15.09 19.47 -3.02
C HIS A 519 -14.49 19.96 -4.34
N TYR A 520 -13.18 19.82 -4.53
CA TYR A 520 -12.46 20.47 -5.63
C TYR A 520 -12.99 20.12 -7.04
N ARG A 521 -13.54 18.91 -7.20
CA ARG A 521 -14.13 18.40 -8.46
C ARG A 521 -15.54 18.91 -8.74
N SER A 522 -16.29 19.30 -7.71
CA SER A 522 -17.67 19.73 -7.87
C SER A 522 -17.71 21.15 -8.45
N PRO A 523 -18.72 21.51 -9.27
CA PRO A 523 -18.92 22.92 -9.60
C PRO A 523 -19.19 23.73 -8.32
N ILE A 524 -18.68 24.96 -8.28
CA ILE A 524 -18.94 25.90 -7.17
C ILE A 524 -19.71 27.09 -7.73
N GLU A 525 -20.88 27.36 -7.15
CA GLU A 525 -21.60 28.59 -7.43
C GLU A 525 -20.85 29.74 -6.76
N PHE A 526 -20.74 30.88 -7.42
CA PHE A 526 -20.12 32.09 -6.88
C PHE A 526 -21.20 33.13 -6.62
N SER A 527 -21.47 33.42 -5.34
CA SER A 527 -22.40 34.45 -4.92
C SER A 527 -21.88 35.26 -3.73
N ASP A 528 -22.37 36.50 -3.61
CA ASP A 528 -22.09 37.40 -2.48
C ASP A 528 -22.57 36.80 -1.15
N GLU A 529 -23.69 36.06 -1.17
CA GLU A 529 -24.26 35.37 -0.01
C GLU A 529 -23.31 34.28 0.52
N GLN A 530 -22.74 33.45 -0.35
CA GLN A 530 -21.81 32.40 0.08
C GLN A 530 -20.48 32.95 0.62
N LEU A 531 -20.01 34.08 0.10
CA LEU A 531 -18.83 34.76 0.63
C LEU A 531 -19.10 35.37 2.01
N LYS A 532 -20.31 35.88 2.25
CA LYS A 532 -20.73 36.35 3.58
C LYS A 532 -20.83 35.20 4.59
N GLU A 533 -21.39 34.07 4.19
CA GLU A 533 -21.40 32.85 5.03
C GLU A 533 -19.99 32.35 5.36
N ALA A 534 -19.07 32.42 4.39
CA ALA A 534 -17.67 32.11 4.60
C ALA A 534 -17.01 33.08 5.60
N GLU A 535 -17.29 34.39 5.52
CA GLU A 535 -16.79 35.39 6.47
C GLU A 535 -17.27 35.10 7.90
N VAL A 536 -18.57 34.81 8.08
CA VAL A 536 -19.16 34.42 9.38
C VAL A 536 -18.49 33.16 9.93
N SER A 537 -18.19 32.19 9.05
CA SER A 537 -17.56 30.92 9.43
C SER A 537 -16.13 31.12 9.93
N ILE A 538 -15.35 31.98 9.27
CA ILE A 538 -13.99 32.33 9.70
C ILE A 538 -14.02 33.12 11.00
N ASP A 539 -14.92 34.09 11.13
CA ASP A 539 -15.04 34.89 12.36
C ASP A 539 -15.36 34.03 13.58
N ARG A 540 -16.17 32.98 13.39
CA ARG A 540 -16.44 32.00 14.44
C ARG A 540 -15.17 31.29 14.92
N TYR A 541 -14.25 30.96 14.02
CA TYR A 541 -12.96 30.37 14.39
C TYR A 541 -12.14 31.33 15.27
N TYR A 542 -11.96 32.58 14.84
CA TYR A 542 -11.17 33.56 15.58
C TYR A 542 -11.82 33.93 16.92
N THR A 543 -13.14 34.02 16.96
CA THR A 543 -13.91 34.18 18.21
C THR A 543 -13.65 33.02 19.17
N THR A 544 -13.59 31.78 18.68
CA THR A 544 -13.24 30.63 19.52
C THR A 544 -11.81 30.71 20.05
N LEU A 545 -10.84 31.21 19.28
CA LEU A 545 -9.48 31.43 19.78
C LEU A 545 -9.43 32.47 20.90
N ILE A 546 -10.21 33.56 20.81
CA ILE A 546 -10.33 34.55 21.90
C ILE A 546 -10.87 33.87 23.15
N ARG A 547 -11.94 33.08 23.03
CA ARG A 547 -12.51 32.35 24.16
C ARG A 547 -11.56 31.33 24.79
N ILE A 548 -10.70 30.71 23.99
CA ILE A 548 -9.63 29.81 24.47
C ILE A 548 -8.58 30.62 25.23
N ALA A 549 -8.21 31.81 24.77
CA ALA A 549 -7.24 32.68 25.44
C ALA A 549 -7.77 33.23 26.78
N ASP A 550 -9.06 33.58 26.84
CA ASP A 550 -9.73 34.07 28.06
C ASP A 550 -9.92 32.95 29.12
N PHE A 551 -9.73 31.69 28.74
CA PHE A 551 -9.90 30.56 29.64
C PHE A 551 -8.75 30.48 30.66
N SER A 552 -9.06 30.81 31.91
CA SER A 552 -8.11 30.88 33.03
C SER A 552 -8.12 29.64 33.95
N GLY A 553 -9.00 28.66 33.71
CA GLY A 553 -9.05 27.38 34.46
C GLY A 553 -9.47 27.47 35.94
N ASN A 554 -9.72 28.67 36.48
CA ASN A 554 -9.97 28.95 37.90
C ASN A 554 -11.45 28.88 38.33
N GLY A 555 -12.27 28.02 37.71
CA GLY A 555 -13.71 27.91 38.02
C GLY A 555 -14.04 26.97 39.20
N ASP A 556 -15.16 27.23 39.88
CA ASP A 556 -15.73 26.29 40.86
C ASP A 556 -16.16 24.98 40.18
N VAL A 557 -15.64 23.85 40.67
CA VAL A 557 -15.98 22.51 40.17
C VAL A 557 -17.47 22.24 40.39
N LYS A 558 -18.24 22.10 39.31
CA LYS A 558 -19.63 21.63 39.35
C LYS A 558 -19.72 20.23 38.75
N ASP A 559 -20.36 19.30 39.46
CA ASP A 559 -20.60 17.88 39.10
C ASP A 559 -21.23 17.63 37.71
N LYS A 560 -21.73 18.67 37.01
CA LYS A 560 -22.38 18.59 35.69
C LYS A 560 -21.40 18.50 34.50
N THR A 561 -20.09 18.59 34.71
CA THR A 561 -19.08 18.62 33.63
C THR A 561 -18.68 17.25 33.07
N SER A 562 -18.93 16.14 33.78
CA SER A 562 -18.35 14.83 33.41
C SER A 562 -18.80 14.27 32.05
N GLY A 563 -20.05 14.51 31.63
CA GLY A 563 -20.58 14.05 30.34
C GLY A 563 -20.12 14.91 29.15
N ILE A 564 -20.03 16.23 29.35
CA ILE A 564 -19.57 17.17 28.31
C ILE A 564 -18.07 16.98 28.08
N GLU A 565 -17.30 16.82 29.15
CA GLU A 565 -15.87 16.55 29.07
C GLU A 565 -15.56 15.27 28.29
N LYS A 566 -16.25 14.16 28.59
CA LYS A 566 -16.07 12.89 27.84
C LYS A 566 -16.39 13.03 26.35
N THR A 567 -17.43 13.78 26.01
CA THR A 567 -17.81 14.02 24.60
C THR A 567 -16.73 14.83 23.89
N PHE A 568 -16.28 15.92 24.52
CA PHE A 568 -15.23 16.80 23.96
C PHE A 568 -13.90 16.05 23.81
N GLU A 569 -13.49 15.30 24.82
CA GLU A 569 -12.30 14.44 24.78
C GLU A 569 -12.36 13.44 23.62
N GLY A 570 -13.51 12.82 23.38
CA GLY A 570 -13.72 11.93 22.24
C GLY A 570 -13.53 12.62 20.88
N VAL A 571 -14.05 13.84 20.73
CA VAL A 571 -13.88 14.64 19.50
C VAL A 571 -12.42 15.05 19.31
N VAL A 572 -11.77 15.56 20.36
CA VAL A 572 -10.34 15.95 20.31
C VAL A 572 -9.45 14.76 19.94
N ASN A 573 -9.69 13.59 20.52
CA ASN A 573 -8.87 12.41 20.28
C ASN A 573 -9.08 11.80 18.88
N SER A 574 -10.29 11.90 18.32
CA SER A 574 -10.61 11.36 16.98
C SER A 574 -10.40 12.36 15.83
N PHE A 575 -10.24 13.65 16.12
CA PHE A 575 -10.20 14.71 15.11
C PHE A 575 -9.10 14.49 14.05
N LYS A 576 -7.87 14.17 14.48
CA LYS A 576 -6.74 14.00 13.56
C LYS A 576 -6.98 12.86 12.56
N GLU A 577 -7.53 11.75 13.03
CA GLU A 577 -7.87 10.60 12.19
C GLU A 577 -9.01 10.94 11.22
N LYS A 578 -10.06 11.63 11.70
CA LYS A 578 -11.18 12.09 10.86
C LYS A 578 -10.72 13.08 9.78
N PHE A 579 -9.89 14.05 10.14
CA PHE A 579 -9.32 15.03 9.20
C PHE A 579 -8.48 14.35 8.13
N GLN A 580 -7.56 13.46 8.54
CA GLN A 580 -6.75 12.70 7.59
C GLN A 580 -7.59 11.78 6.72
N ALA A 581 -8.61 11.11 7.27
CA ALA A 581 -9.50 10.25 6.49
C ALA A 581 -10.28 11.05 5.42
N ALA A 582 -10.74 12.26 5.75
CA ALA A 582 -11.39 13.14 4.79
C ALA A 582 -10.43 13.57 3.67
N MET A 583 -9.22 14.00 4.02
CA MET A 583 -8.22 14.41 3.04
C MET A 583 -7.65 13.23 2.23
N ASP A 584 -7.55 12.04 2.84
CA ASP A 584 -7.16 10.80 2.18
C ASP A 584 -8.23 10.32 1.19
N ASP A 585 -9.49 10.73 1.34
CA ASP A 585 -10.57 10.45 0.38
C ASP A 585 -10.66 11.52 -0.71
N ASP A 586 -9.71 11.52 -1.65
CA ASP A 586 -9.67 12.43 -2.81
C ASP A 586 -9.61 13.90 -2.38
N PHE A 587 -8.78 14.25 -1.39
CA PHE A 587 -8.57 15.62 -0.92
C PHE A 587 -9.88 16.34 -0.54
N ASN A 588 -10.78 15.67 0.18
CA ASN A 588 -12.11 16.19 0.49
C ASN A 588 -12.07 17.30 1.56
N THR A 589 -11.74 18.51 1.12
CA THR A 589 -11.65 19.71 1.98
C THR A 589 -12.99 20.10 2.59
N ALA A 590 -14.11 19.87 1.91
CA ALA A 590 -15.44 20.15 2.44
C ALA A 590 -15.73 19.31 3.71
N LEU A 591 -15.44 18.01 3.66
CA LEU A 591 -15.59 17.12 4.81
C LEU A 591 -14.57 17.45 5.92
N ALA A 592 -13.32 17.76 5.54
CA ALA A 592 -12.29 18.18 6.48
C ALA A 592 -12.68 19.46 7.24
N LEU A 593 -13.24 20.46 6.54
CA LEU A 593 -13.81 21.67 7.13
C LEU A 593 -14.99 21.33 8.05
N GLY A 594 -15.86 20.39 7.66
CA GLY A 594 -16.92 19.88 8.53
C GLY A 594 -16.42 19.38 9.88
N HIS A 595 -15.33 18.62 9.90
CA HIS A 595 -14.68 18.18 11.14
C HIS A 595 -14.02 19.32 11.92
N ILE A 596 -13.43 20.32 11.24
CA ILE A 596 -12.90 21.53 11.87
C ILE A 596 -14.02 22.26 12.62
N PHE A 597 -15.19 22.46 12.01
CA PHE A 597 -16.31 23.13 12.67
C PHE A 597 -16.99 22.28 13.73
N GLU A 598 -16.97 20.95 13.62
CA GLU A 598 -17.36 20.04 14.72
C GLU A 598 -16.49 20.31 15.95
N LEU A 599 -15.16 20.35 15.78
CA LEU A 599 -14.23 20.64 16.87
C LEU A 599 -14.41 22.05 17.45
N ILE A 600 -14.60 23.07 16.60
CA ILE A 600 -14.90 24.46 17.04
C ILE A 600 -16.18 24.48 17.88
N ARG A 601 -17.24 23.82 17.41
CA ARG A 601 -18.54 23.79 18.11
C ARG A 601 -18.42 23.13 19.49
N GLU A 602 -17.80 21.95 19.56
CA GLU A 602 -17.65 21.25 20.84
C GLU A 602 -16.67 21.96 21.78
N THR A 603 -15.65 22.65 21.25
CA THR A 603 -14.76 23.51 22.06
C THR A 603 -15.55 24.63 22.73
N ASN A 604 -16.38 25.35 21.97
CA ASN A 604 -17.23 26.41 22.52
C ASN A 604 -18.21 25.87 23.58
N ARG A 605 -18.86 24.73 23.30
CA ARG A 605 -19.78 24.08 24.23
C ARG A 605 -19.07 23.64 25.52
N PHE A 606 -17.84 23.15 25.40
CA PHE A 606 -17.03 22.78 26.55
C PHE A 606 -16.66 24.02 27.38
N LEU A 607 -16.24 25.12 26.74
CA LEU A 607 -15.98 26.40 27.42
C LEU A 607 -17.23 26.97 28.12
N ASP A 608 -18.42 26.83 27.53
CA ASP A 608 -19.69 27.26 28.14
C ASP A 608 -19.99 26.53 29.46
N SER A 609 -19.51 25.29 29.61
CA SER A 609 -19.66 24.52 30.84
C SER A 609 -18.79 25.02 32.00
N ARG A 610 -17.90 26.00 31.73
CA ARG A 610 -16.92 26.58 32.67
C ARG A 610 -16.09 25.52 33.39
N PRO A 611 -15.36 24.68 32.64
CA PRO A 611 -14.58 23.61 33.23
C PRO A 611 -13.39 24.19 34.00
N SER A 612 -12.91 23.45 35.00
CA SER A 612 -11.76 23.86 35.80
C SER A 612 -10.85 22.67 36.11
N GLY A 613 -9.57 22.98 36.35
CA GLY A 613 -8.53 21.97 36.57
C GLY A 613 -7.65 21.68 35.36
N GLN A 614 -6.70 20.78 35.58
CA GLN A 614 -5.60 20.51 34.63
C GLN A 614 -6.09 19.82 33.34
N LYS A 615 -6.89 18.76 33.46
CA LYS A 615 -7.34 17.97 32.30
C LYS A 615 -8.15 18.82 31.28
N PRO A 616 -9.12 19.65 31.67
CA PRO A 616 -9.76 20.58 30.74
C PRO A 616 -8.80 21.52 30.01
N SER A 617 -7.79 22.03 30.73
CA SER A 617 -6.79 22.94 30.16
C SER A 617 -5.94 22.24 29.09
N GLU A 618 -5.54 20.99 29.35
CA GLU A 618 -4.82 20.15 28.37
C GLU A 618 -5.68 19.84 27.14
N LEU A 619 -6.96 19.51 27.32
CA LEU A 619 -7.88 19.25 26.20
C LEU A 619 -8.09 20.49 25.31
N ILE A 620 -8.23 21.67 25.92
CA ILE A 620 -8.37 22.94 25.19
C ILE A 620 -7.08 23.29 24.42
N SER A 621 -5.91 23.11 25.05
CA SER A 621 -4.62 23.32 24.36
C SER A 621 -4.49 22.38 23.16
N LYS A 622 -4.81 21.10 23.34
CA LYS A 622 -4.78 20.10 22.27
C LYS A 622 -5.76 20.43 21.15
N ALA A 623 -6.96 20.90 21.46
CA ALA A 623 -7.92 21.34 20.45
C ALA A 623 -7.37 22.52 19.63
N LYS A 624 -6.76 23.52 20.29
CA LYS A 624 -6.11 24.66 19.61
C LYS A 624 -4.98 24.21 18.69
N GLU A 625 -4.13 23.29 19.13
CA GLU A 625 -3.04 22.73 18.34
C GLU A 625 -3.56 22.00 17.09
N LEU A 626 -4.56 21.13 17.26
CA LEU A 626 -5.18 20.38 16.16
C LEU A 626 -5.85 21.30 15.13
N LEU A 627 -6.53 22.34 15.60
CA LEU A 627 -7.13 23.36 14.75
C LEU A 627 -6.05 24.13 13.95
N SER A 628 -4.93 24.47 14.59
CA SER A 628 -3.79 25.13 13.94
C SER A 628 -3.08 24.23 12.93
N GLU A 629 -2.94 22.92 13.24
CA GLU A 629 -2.39 21.91 12.35
C GLU A 629 -3.24 21.78 11.08
N ALA A 630 -4.56 21.58 11.22
CA ALA A 630 -5.49 21.47 10.10
C ALA A 630 -5.56 22.76 9.27
N GLY A 631 -5.59 23.93 9.93
CA GLY A 631 -5.50 25.24 9.28
C GLY A 631 -4.19 25.41 8.49
N GLY A 632 -3.07 24.90 9.01
CA GLY A 632 -1.77 24.91 8.32
C GLY A 632 -1.75 24.15 7.01
N VAL A 633 -2.40 22.98 6.96
CA VAL A 633 -2.53 22.17 5.73
C VAL A 633 -3.36 22.90 4.68
N LEU A 634 -4.50 23.46 5.09
CA LEU A 634 -5.42 24.17 4.20
C LEU A 634 -4.98 25.63 3.91
N ASN A 635 -3.95 26.11 4.60
CA ASN A 635 -3.48 27.49 4.67
C ASN A 635 -4.60 28.52 4.94
N ILE A 636 -5.42 28.20 5.93
CA ILE A 636 -6.43 29.08 6.54
C ILE A 636 -6.16 29.11 8.05
N PHE A 637 -6.79 30.03 8.77
CA PHE A 637 -6.69 30.15 10.21
C PHE A 637 -5.27 30.41 10.72
N ARG A 638 -4.52 31.25 9.99
CA ARG A 638 -3.08 31.48 10.22
C ARG A 638 -2.77 32.78 10.96
N ARG A 639 -3.77 33.62 11.22
CA ARG A 639 -3.62 34.93 11.87
C ARG A 639 -3.91 34.86 13.36
N ALA A 640 -3.54 35.91 14.09
CA ALA A 640 -4.05 36.15 15.43
C ALA A 640 -5.44 36.82 15.37
N PRO A 641 -6.28 36.71 16.43
CA PRO A 641 -7.63 37.29 16.40
C PRO A 641 -7.67 38.81 16.19
N ASP A 642 -6.69 39.56 16.69
CA ASP A 642 -6.54 41.00 16.50
C ASP A 642 -6.16 41.37 15.06
N GLU A 643 -5.32 40.56 14.42
CA GLU A 643 -5.02 40.69 12.98
C GLU A 643 -6.26 40.43 12.12
N TRP A 644 -7.10 39.47 12.51
CA TRP A 644 -8.38 39.21 11.84
C TRP A 644 -9.35 40.40 11.96
N GLN A 645 -9.54 40.96 13.16
CA GLN A 645 -10.38 42.15 13.35
C GLN A 645 -9.84 43.36 12.56
N SER A 646 -8.52 43.54 12.52
CA SER A 646 -7.88 44.59 11.73
C SER A 646 -8.09 44.39 10.23
N ALA A 647 -8.04 43.15 9.75
CA ALA A 647 -8.31 42.83 8.36
C ALA A 647 -9.78 43.09 7.97
N LEU A 648 -10.73 42.75 8.85
CA LEU A 648 -12.15 43.05 8.65
C LEU A 648 -12.42 44.57 8.59
N MET A 649 -11.75 45.38 9.42
CA MET A 649 -11.84 46.84 9.32
C MET A 649 -11.39 47.35 7.95
N LYS A 650 -10.32 46.76 7.39
CA LYS A 650 -9.80 47.12 6.07
C LYS A 650 -10.76 46.70 4.94
N SER A 651 -11.22 45.44 4.92
CA SER A 651 -12.10 44.93 3.86
C SER A 651 -13.45 45.64 3.83
N LYS A 652 -14.01 45.95 5.01
CA LYS A 652 -15.29 46.68 5.16
C LYS A 652 -15.13 48.20 5.11
N LYS A 653 -13.92 48.73 4.89
CA LYS A 653 -13.61 50.17 4.76
C LYS A 653 -14.06 51.00 5.97
N ILE A 654 -13.92 50.43 7.18
CA ILE A 654 -14.25 51.11 8.44
C ILE A 654 -13.18 52.17 8.72
N GLN A 655 -13.59 53.45 8.79
CA GLN A 655 -12.69 54.60 8.99
C GLN A 655 -12.37 54.88 10.47
N LEU A 656 -12.30 53.84 11.30
CA LEU A 656 -11.92 53.93 12.71
C LEU A 656 -10.70 53.06 12.94
N THR A 657 -9.75 53.57 13.72
CA THR A 657 -8.66 52.74 14.24
C THR A 657 -9.14 51.98 15.49
N GLY A 658 -8.48 50.88 15.85
CA GLY A 658 -8.76 50.19 17.11
C GLY A 658 -8.66 51.12 18.33
N GLN A 659 -7.77 52.12 18.29
CA GLN A 659 -7.65 53.11 19.35
C GLN A 659 -8.86 54.05 19.42
N ASP A 660 -9.44 54.43 18.29
CA ASP A 660 -10.65 55.26 18.25
C ASP A 660 -11.85 54.51 18.87
N VAL A 661 -11.94 53.20 18.64
CA VAL A 661 -12.96 52.35 19.27
C VAL A 661 -12.77 52.29 20.78
N LEU A 662 -11.53 52.08 21.25
CA LEU A 662 -11.22 52.06 22.69
C LEU A 662 -11.51 53.41 23.36
N ASN A 663 -11.24 54.53 22.70
CA ASN A 663 -11.57 55.86 23.20
C ASN A 663 -13.09 56.03 23.36
N LYS A 664 -13.87 55.59 22.37
CA LYS A 664 -15.35 55.61 22.45
C LYS A 664 -15.90 54.68 23.53
N ILE A 665 -15.28 53.52 23.76
CA ILE A 665 -15.64 52.64 24.87
C ILE A 665 -15.42 53.35 26.20
N LYS A 666 -14.29 54.05 26.37
CA LYS A 666 -14.01 54.83 27.58
C LYS A 666 -15.03 55.95 27.80
N GLU A 667 -15.36 56.72 26.75
CA GLU A 667 -16.41 57.75 26.80
C GLU A 667 -17.76 57.15 27.23
N ARG A 668 -18.09 55.96 26.72
CA ARG A 668 -19.30 55.22 27.10
C ARG A 668 -19.25 54.77 28.56
N GLU A 669 -18.12 54.28 29.06
CA GLU A 669 -17.96 53.89 30.46
C GLU A 669 -18.10 55.10 31.40
N GLU A 670 -17.54 56.26 31.04
CA GLU A 670 -17.72 57.51 31.79
C GLU A 670 -19.20 57.96 31.81
N ALA A 671 -19.91 57.83 30.70
CA ALA A 671 -21.35 58.10 30.63
C ALA A 671 -22.14 57.16 31.55
N ARG A 672 -21.81 55.86 31.55
CA ARG A 672 -22.43 54.86 32.46
C ARG A 672 -22.14 55.17 33.94
N GLN A 673 -20.92 55.59 34.28
CA GLN A 673 -20.57 56.00 35.65
C GLN A 673 -21.38 57.22 36.10
N LYS A 674 -21.63 58.16 35.19
CA LYS A 674 -22.49 59.35 35.42
C LYS A 674 -23.99 59.03 35.36
N LYS A 675 -24.39 57.77 35.10
CA LYS A 675 -25.78 57.32 34.85
C LYS A 675 -26.46 58.02 33.67
N ASP A 676 -25.68 58.51 32.71
CA ASP A 676 -26.17 59.07 31.46
C ASP A 676 -26.38 57.94 30.43
N TRP A 677 -27.53 57.28 30.53
CA TRP A 677 -27.88 56.17 29.65
C TRP A 677 -28.08 56.60 28.20
N ALA A 678 -28.57 57.82 27.97
CA ALA A 678 -28.80 58.35 26.63
C ALA A 678 -27.48 58.55 25.87
N ALA A 679 -26.47 59.13 26.51
CA ALA A 679 -25.13 59.27 25.92
C ALA A 679 -24.46 57.90 25.69
N SER A 680 -24.58 56.97 26.65
CA SER A 680 -24.07 55.61 26.50
C SER A 680 -24.69 54.87 25.30
N ASP A 681 -26.01 54.97 25.12
CA ASP A 681 -26.74 54.33 24.03
C ASP A 681 -26.45 55.00 22.68
N ALA A 682 -26.26 56.33 22.65
CA ALA A 682 -25.85 57.04 21.46
C ALA A 682 -24.48 56.56 20.95
N ILE A 683 -23.49 56.39 21.84
CA ILE A 683 -22.17 55.86 21.48
C ILE A 683 -22.26 54.42 20.97
N ARG A 684 -23.06 53.57 21.62
CA ARG A 684 -23.28 52.19 21.16
C ARG A 684 -23.90 52.15 19.77
N LYS A 685 -24.89 53.00 19.52
CA LYS A 685 -25.56 53.10 18.22
C LYS A 685 -24.62 53.62 17.13
N GLU A 686 -23.80 54.63 17.44
CA GLU A 686 -22.79 55.16 16.50
C GLU A 686 -21.79 54.08 16.06
N LEU A 687 -21.34 53.25 17.02
CA LEU A 687 -20.44 52.14 16.73
C LEU A 687 -21.12 51.03 15.92
N ASP A 688 -22.37 50.67 16.27
CA ASP A 688 -23.14 49.66 15.52
C ASP A 688 -23.43 50.09 14.08
N GLU A 689 -23.75 51.37 13.85
CA GLU A 689 -23.93 51.97 12.52
C GLU A 689 -22.63 51.92 11.68
N LYS A 690 -21.47 51.96 12.34
CA LYS A 690 -20.15 51.79 11.71
C LYS A 690 -19.72 50.32 11.59
N GLY A 691 -20.58 49.37 11.96
CA GLY A 691 -20.32 47.95 11.88
C GLY A 691 -19.47 47.41 13.03
N ILE A 692 -19.48 48.05 14.21
CA ILE A 692 -18.76 47.61 15.41
C ILE A 692 -19.76 47.23 16.49
N ILE A 693 -19.67 45.99 16.97
CA ILE A 693 -20.53 45.44 18.01
C ILE A 693 -19.78 45.51 19.35
N LEU A 694 -20.44 46.08 20.36
CA LEU A 694 -19.95 46.08 21.75
C LEU A 694 -20.55 44.92 22.56
N GLU A 695 -19.70 44.21 23.29
CA GLU A 695 -20.04 43.10 24.19
C GLU A 695 -19.64 43.45 25.64
N ASP A 696 -20.63 43.72 26.50
CA ASP A 696 -20.38 44.03 27.91
C ASP A 696 -20.05 42.72 28.68
N LYS A 697 -18.83 42.59 29.21
CA LYS A 697 -18.37 41.52 30.12
C LYS A 697 -18.36 41.99 31.58
N LYS A 698 -17.99 41.11 32.52
CA LYS A 698 -17.93 41.43 33.97
C LYS A 698 -16.75 42.34 34.33
N ASP A 699 -15.70 42.30 33.52
CA ASP A 699 -14.38 42.90 33.68
C ASP A 699 -14.12 44.06 32.71
N GLY A 700 -15.05 44.35 31.79
CA GLY A 700 -14.95 45.46 30.84
C GLY A 700 -15.94 45.36 29.69
N THR A 701 -15.83 46.26 28.72
CA THR A 701 -16.55 46.19 27.43
C THR A 701 -15.59 45.74 26.33
N ASP A 702 -15.85 44.60 25.71
CA ASP A 702 -15.14 44.15 24.51
C ASP A 702 -15.85 44.61 23.25
N TRP A 703 -15.16 44.54 22.11
CA TRP A 703 -15.71 44.89 20.81
C TRP A 703 -15.27 43.94 19.70
N LYS A 704 -16.08 43.86 18.64
CA LYS A 704 -15.76 43.12 17.41
C LYS A 704 -16.41 43.77 16.20
N ILE A 705 -15.88 43.50 15.01
CA ILE A 705 -16.49 43.93 13.76
C ILE A 705 -17.68 43.03 13.43
N LYS A 706 -18.75 43.65 12.94
CA LYS A 706 -19.95 42.97 12.45
C LYS A 706 -19.63 42.24 11.15
N VAL A 707 -19.84 40.93 11.17
CA VAL A 707 -19.68 40.04 10.01
C VAL A 707 -21.03 39.71 9.38
N GLY A 708 -21.01 39.39 8.08
CA GLY A 708 -22.21 39.14 7.27
C GLY A 708 -22.65 40.37 6.49
#